data_AF-A0A517NX86-F1
#
_entry.id   AF-A0A517NX86-F1
#
_cell.length_a   1.000
_cell.length_b   1.000
_cell.length_c   1.000
_cell.angle_alpha   90.00
_cell.angle_beta   90.00
_cell.angle_gamma   90.00
#
_symmetry.space_group_name_H-M   'P 1'
#
loop_
_entity.id
_entity.type
_entity.pdbx_description
1 polymer ?
#
loop_
_entity_poly.entity_id
_entity_poly.type
_entity_poly.pdbx_seq_one_letter_code
_entity_poly.pdbx_strand_id
1 'polypeptide(L)'
;MNLEKLLLTSVGILFLFCEQGICQEGSVQNSVGEVRKGVPQGNITSGVFDQSSVYPGTRREYSVYIPDQYKTDTPANLMVFMDGRGYLKKNGAFRVPVVLDNLIDQEAIPVTVAVFVNPGTIAAKIDGATTRSNRSFEFDSLGDRYANFLIDELLPVALKGINVSSDPADRAVCGISSSGICAFTVAWEKPEQFGKVVSHIGSFTNIRGGWAYPGLVRKTKDDPKAIKVYLQDGRDDLNNLHGNWPLGNQDLAAALQYAGYTYKLTMTDGGHSSKWGGEELPTALKWIWDDNAESTNLPVVNTKPKWEPHPDAIVRDDVPQGTVEEMEPWSSKIFPGTTRQWAVYVPAQYRADEPAALMVFQDGERMRNLNGRWRVPTVFDNLIARGDMPPTIAVFLNPGNDLSKPQRKGRQSNRSFEYDSLGDRYSRFLLEEILPEVKKRYSISDDPSMRAIGGSSSGAICAFTTAWERTDQFRKVYSNVGSFTNIRGGDAYPSLVRKTEPKPIRVYMADTSGDVDNAFGSWAWANQRMASSLKYMGYDTRFDWEEGYAHNADFGSSKFPDAMKWLWRKETPTPVIDTSGDLGGDLTLLNLLIPGESWEIAADNLGFADGLCADKEGNLYFCDMRSSSIICLSVQDGSQREIAKQSVSGLELSPDGKLLYACQGKQNRVISIDIATGDVKPITTGVKPNDLAVTADGMILITETGAKQVTRIDPATGKVTAVDTGIAKPNGIALSNDGGTLAVSDHGGSHTWTFRVNHGATLDAKMPTMPMRLRIDDKGKFDFNQPPPYVKSSRGDGMAVDKVGRYYITSDLGVQIFDPTGRPCGVLPKVNADQPLTTCMLAGRDHSTLFIAHGKRIYRRKLTVQKPKR
;
A
#
# COMPACT_ATOMS: atom_id res chain seq x y z
N MET A 1 -3.02 18.32 52.35
CA MET A 1 -2.65 18.47 53.77
C MET A 1 -1.84 17.24 54.15
N ASN A 2 -0.55 17.46 54.41
CA ASN A 2 0.47 16.66 55.14
C ASN A 2 -0.07 15.72 56.24
N LEU A 3 0.62 14.71 56.76
CA LEU A 3 1.86 13.93 56.53
C LEU A 3 1.83 12.88 57.69
N GLU A 4 2.60 11.79 57.55
CA GLU A 4 3.24 11.04 58.66
C GLU A 4 2.41 10.20 59.65
N LYS A 5 2.92 9.15 60.30
CA LYS A 5 4.02 8.15 60.21
C LYS A 5 3.99 7.49 61.61
N LEU A 6 4.23 6.18 61.70
CA LEU A 6 4.93 5.44 62.78
C LEU A 6 4.60 3.94 62.64
N LEU A 7 5.47 2.95 62.80
CA LEU A 7 6.93 2.84 62.92
C LEU A 7 7.33 1.34 62.81
N LEU A 8 8.47 1.04 62.14
CA LEU A 8 9.63 0.16 62.47
C LEU A 8 9.42 -1.17 63.29
N THR A 9 10.17 -2.28 63.15
CA THR A 9 11.61 -2.49 62.80
C THR A 9 11.95 -3.98 62.69
N SER A 10 13.00 -4.35 61.93
CA SER A 10 14.16 -5.20 62.33
C SER A 10 15.18 -5.35 61.18
N VAL A 11 16.24 -4.52 61.14
CA VAL A 11 17.69 -4.82 61.35
C VAL A 11 18.44 -5.51 60.20
N GLY A 12 19.45 -4.80 59.66
CA GLY A 12 20.46 -5.30 58.73
C GLY A 12 21.86 -5.42 59.35
N ILE A 13 22.80 -5.93 58.54
CA ILE A 13 24.27 -5.85 58.74
C ILE A 13 24.91 -5.51 57.39
N LEU A 14 25.96 -4.69 57.45
CA LEU A 14 26.64 -3.93 56.40
C LEU A 14 28.14 -4.27 56.37
N PHE A 15 28.86 -3.74 55.35
CA PHE A 15 30.33 -3.55 55.14
C PHE A 15 31.08 -4.60 54.28
N LEU A 16 32.06 -4.31 53.39
CA LEU A 16 32.53 -3.14 52.58
C LEU A 16 33.81 -3.59 51.78
N PHE A 17 34.24 -2.78 50.79
CA PHE A 17 35.50 -2.78 49.98
C PHE A 17 35.61 -3.79 48.80
N CYS A 18 36.19 -3.50 47.61
CA CYS A 18 37.16 -2.49 47.17
C CYS A 18 37.08 -2.27 45.63
N GLU A 19 37.47 -1.07 45.17
CA GLU A 19 37.78 -0.71 43.77
C GLU A 19 38.99 -1.49 43.21
N GLN A 20 38.98 -1.67 41.87
CA GLN A 20 40.05 -1.94 40.88
C GLN A 20 39.46 -2.93 39.85
N GLY A 21 39.35 -2.68 38.55
CA GLY A 21 40.00 -1.75 37.66
C GLY A 21 40.22 -2.49 36.34
N ILE A 22 39.28 -2.44 35.41
CA ILE A 22 39.49 -2.68 33.97
C ILE A 22 38.52 -1.76 33.20
N CYS A 23 38.96 -0.52 32.99
CA CYS A 23 38.50 0.32 31.89
C CYS A 23 39.46 0.11 30.72
N GLN A 24 39.01 -0.56 29.65
CA GLN A 24 39.51 -0.49 28.28
C GLN A 24 38.33 -0.95 27.39
N GLU A 25 37.92 -0.30 26.30
CA GLU A 25 38.43 0.86 25.55
C GLU A 25 37.29 1.33 24.61
N GLY A 26 37.11 2.65 24.47
CA GLY A 26 36.64 3.27 23.23
C GLY A 26 35.14 3.51 23.02
N SER A 27 34.44 4.20 23.91
CA SER A 27 33.33 5.06 23.46
C SER A 27 33.94 6.30 22.80
N VAL A 28 34.12 6.26 21.47
CA VAL A 28 34.45 7.47 20.72
C VAL A 28 33.22 8.38 20.78
N GLN A 29 33.26 9.39 21.65
CA GLN A 29 32.44 10.58 21.48
C GLN A 29 32.69 11.10 20.05
N ASN A 30 31.69 11.01 19.18
CA ASN A 30 31.73 11.53 17.82
C ASN A 30 31.83 13.06 17.84
N SER A 31 33.05 13.58 18.04
CA SER A 31 33.39 15.02 18.00
C SER A 31 33.40 15.61 16.58
N VAL A 32 32.88 14.88 15.59
CA VAL A 32 32.85 15.28 14.17
C VAL A 32 31.63 16.15 13.85
N GLY A 33 30.59 16.13 14.68
CA GLY A 33 29.39 16.95 14.52
C GLY A 33 29.45 18.34 15.18
N GLU A 34 30.59 18.72 15.75
CA GLU A 34 30.80 20.01 16.41
C GLU A 34 31.74 20.91 15.60
N VAL A 35 31.53 22.22 15.68
CA VAL A 35 32.41 23.20 15.04
C VAL A 35 33.77 23.14 15.74
N ARG A 36 34.80 22.77 15.00
CA ARG A 36 36.16 22.66 15.52
C ARG A 36 36.93 23.96 15.26
N LYS A 37 37.63 24.44 16.29
CA LYS A 37 38.45 25.64 16.18
C LYS A 37 39.61 25.39 15.21
N GLY A 38 39.76 26.24 14.20
CA GLY A 38 40.84 26.16 13.22
C GLY A 38 40.51 25.39 11.94
N VAL A 39 39.35 24.73 11.88
CA VAL A 39 38.88 24.06 10.66
C VAL A 39 38.32 25.10 9.68
N PRO A 40 38.83 25.16 8.42
CA PRO A 40 38.29 26.03 7.39
C PRO A 40 36.79 25.80 7.18
N GLN A 41 36.04 26.88 6.95
CA GLN A 41 34.58 26.83 6.85
C GLN A 41 34.15 27.13 5.43
N GLY A 42 33.43 26.21 4.80
CA GLY A 42 32.85 26.43 3.48
C GLY A 42 31.78 27.53 3.46
N ASN A 43 31.55 28.06 2.26
CA ASN A 43 30.54 29.10 2.02
C ASN A 43 29.24 28.50 1.50
N ILE A 44 28.10 29.09 1.88
CA ILE A 44 26.76 28.66 1.45
C ILE A 44 26.08 29.78 0.68
N THR A 45 25.62 29.49 -0.54
CA THR A 45 24.73 30.36 -1.32
C THR A 45 23.35 29.72 -1.42
N SER A 46 22.31 30.54 -1.58
CA SER A 46 20.92 30.07 -1.68
C SER A 46 20.22 30.68 -2.88
N GLY A 47 19.27 29.92 -3.44
CA GLY A 47 18.47 30.34 -4.58
C GLY A 47 17.07 29.75 -4.56
N VAL A 48 16.25 30.22 -5.49
CA VAL A 48 14.89 29.73 -5.72
C VAL A 48 14.79 29.25 -7.16
N PHE A 49 14.14 28.11 -7.36
CA PHE A 49 13.82 27.58 -8.68
C PHE A 49 12.30 27.42 -8.82
N ASP A 50 11.72 28.06 -9.84
CA ASP A 50 10.28 28.09 -10.10
C ASP A 50 9.90 27.90 -11.58
N GLN A 51 10.87 27.49 -12.41
CA GLN A 51 10.72 27.35 -13.86
C GLN A 51 10.70 25.87 -14.31
N SER A 52 10.08 24.98 -13.51
CA SER A 52 10.09 23.56 -13.82
C SER A 52 9.08 23.19 -14.90
N SER A 53 9.55 22.50 -15.95
CA SER A 53 8.68 21.86 -16.96
C SER A 53 8.27 20.45 -16.54
N VAL A 54 9.13 19.76 -15.79
CA VAL A 54 8.85 18.42 -15.24
C VAL A 54 7.80 18.44 -14.13
N TYR A 55 7.81 19.48 -13.29
CA TYR A 55 6.84 19.72 -12.23
C TYR A 55 6.20 21.11 -12.37
N PRO A 56 5.27 21.29 -13.33
CA PRO A 56 4.71 22.61 -13.65
C PRO A 56 4.10 23.32 -12.44
N GLY A 57 4.39 24.62 -12.33
CA GLY A 57 3.82 25.50 -11.29
C GLY A 57 4.44 25.34 -9.90
N THR A 58 5.47 24.50 -9.75
CA THR A 58 6.20 24.32 -8.49
C THR A 58 7.25 25.41 -8.27
N ARG A 59 7.40 25.82 -7.01
CA ARG A 59 8.50 26.66 -6.50
C ARG A 59 9.24 25.90 -5.41
N ARG A 60 10.57 25.93 -5.43
CA ARG A 60 11.44 25.34 -4.41
C ARG A 60 12.67 26.16 -4.13
N GLU A 61 13.18 26.04 -2.92
CA GLU A 61 14.46 26.63 -2.49
C GLU A 61 15.58 25.60 -2.65
N TYR A 62 16.75 26.06 -3.05
CA TYR A 62 17.97 25.28 -3.03
C TYR A 62 19.12 26.07 -2.39
N SER A 63 20.18 25.38 -1.99
CA SER A 63 21.41 26.00 -1.51
C SER A 63 22.62 25.21 -1.97
N VAL A 64 23.76 25.87 -2.10
CA VAL A 64 25.01 25.27 -2.54
C VAL A 64 26.09 25.58 -1.52
N TYR A 65 26.71 24.54 -0.99
CA TYR A 65 27.87 24.62 -0.11
C TYR A 65 29.13 24.36 -0.94
N ILE A 66 30.09 25.27 -0.82
CA ILE A 66 31.41 25.18 -1.44
C ILE A 66 32.45 25.14 -0.31
N PRO A 67 33.21 24.04 -0.13
CA PRO A 67 34.23 23.96 0.91
C PRO A 67 35.35 24.98 0.66
N ASP A 68 36.02 25.44 1.71
CA ASP A 68 37.12 26.42 1.60
C ASP A 68 38.30 25.89 0.76
N GLN A 69 38.50 24.57 0.80
CA GLN A 69 39.53 23.84 0.05
C GLN A 69 39.22 23.70 -1.45
N TYR A 70 38.05 24.17 -1.92
CA TYR A 70 37.68 24.14 -3.33
C TYR A 70 38.63 24.97 -4.20
N LYS A 71 39.01 24.43 -5.36
CA LYS A 71 39.82 25.11 -6.37
C LYS A 71 39.13 25.08 -7.72
N THR A 72 39.18 26.18 -8.46
CA THR A 72 38.47 26.30 -9.75
C THR A 72 39.08 25.43 -10.86
N ASP A 73 40.34 25.04 -10.74
CA ASP A 73 41.09 24.24 -11.72
C ASP A 73 41.00 22.72 -11.48
N THR A 74 40.48 22.30 -10.32
CA THR A 74 40.36 20.89 -9.92
C THR A 74 38.89 20.57 -9.68
N PRO A 75 38.28 19.63 -10.43
CA PRO A 75 36.87 19.30 -10.22
C PRO A 75 36.66 18.72 -8.82
N ALA A 76 35.71 19.27 -8.07
CA ALA A 76 35.30 18.75 -6.78
C ALA A 76 34.25 17.63 -6.92
N ASN A 77 34.17 16.74 -5.94
CA ASN A 77 33.08 15.75 -5.87
C ASN A 77 31.75 16.48 -5.63
N LEU A 78 30.64 15.87 -6.07
CA LEU A 78 29.30 16.43 -5.90
C LEU A 78 28.46 15.54 -4.98
N MET A 79 27.79 16.15 -4.01
CA MET A 79 26.77 15.46 -3.22
C MET A 79 25.45 16.24 -3.19
N VAL A 80 24.35 15.62 -3.59
CA VAL A 80 23.02 16.27 -3.58
C VAL A 80 22.18 15.75 -2.40
N PHE A 81 21.68 16.65 -1.58
CA PHE A 81 20.83 16.37 -0.42
C PHE A 81 19.39 16.81 -0.69
N MET A 82 18.46 15.88 -0.75
CA MET A 82 17.02 16.17 -0.81
C MET A 82 16.49 16.49 0.59
N ASP A 83 15.44 17.30 0.71
CA ASP A 83 15.03 17.97 1.97
C ASP A 83 16.14 18.86 2.56
N GLY A 84 16.82 19.60 1.68
CA GLY A 84 18.05 20.35 1.98
C GLY A 84 18.03 21.20 3.25
N ARG A 85 16.91 21.86 3.58
CA ARG A 85 16.80 22.71 4.79
C ARG A 85 17.07 21.96 6.09
N GLY A 86 16.75 20.66 6.16
CA GLY A 86 17.01 19.83 7.34
C GLY A 86 18.49 19.60 7.59
N TYR A 87 19.27 19.48 6.52
CA TYR A 87 20.70 19.16 6.55
C TYR A 87 21.59 20.37 6.87
N LEU A 88 21.17 21.57 6.46
CA LEU A 88 21.95 22.82 6.60
C LEU A 88 22.05 23.36 8.03
N LYS A 89 21.16 22.95 8.94
CA LYS A 89 21.10 23.51 10.30
C LYS A 89 22.36 23.13 11.08
N LYS A 90 23.19 24.11 11.44
CA LYS A 90 24.42 23.92 12.25
C LYS A 90 24.14 23.29 13.62
N ASN A 91 22.95 23.51 14.19
CA ASN A 91 22.47 22.89 15.42
C ASN A 91 21.42 21.79 15.19
N GLY A 92 21.24 21.34 13.94
CA GLY A 92 20.34 20.26 13.57
C GLY A 92 20.93 18.89 13.90
N ALA A 93 20.24 17.82 13.48
CA ALA A 93 20.74 16.46 13.67
C ALA A 93 21.92 16.14 12.73
N PHE A 94 21.83 16.49 11.45
CA PHE A 94 22.85 16.16 10.44
C PHE A 94 24.03 17.13 10.39
N ARG A 95 23.78 18.44 10.52
CA ARG A 95 24.82 19.49 10.53
C ARG A 95 25.82 19.39 9.37
N VAL A 96 25.31 19.10 8.16
CA VAL A 96 26.16 18.69 7.01
C VAL A 96 27.33 19.63 6.74
N PRO A 97 27.17 20.98 6.73
CA PRO A 97 28.31 21.86 6.49
C PRO A 97 29.47 21.61 7.47
N VAL A 98 29.17 21.46 8.77
CA VAL A 98 30.17 21.22 9.81
C VAL A 98 30.83 19.84 9.65
N VAL A 99 30.03 18.82 9.32
CA VAL A 99 30.56 17.47 9.08
C VAL A 99 31.46 17.45 7.85
N LEU A 100 31.08 18.12 6.76
CA LEU A 100 31.90 18.21 5.56
C LEU A 100 33.18 19.00 5.80
N ASP A 101 33.11 20.18 6.43
CA ASP A 101 34.28 20.97 6.83
C ASP A 101 35.29 20.08 7.58
N ASN A 102 34.81 19.39 8.62
CA ASN A 102 35.64 18.56 9.48
C ASN A 102 36.25 17.36 8.72
N LEU A 103 35.48 16.67 7.88
CA LEU A 103 35.96 15.47 7.17
C LEU A 103 36.90 15.81 6.01
N ILE A 104 36.67 16.93 5.31
CA ILE A 104 37.54 17.40 4.23
C ILE A 104 38.87 17.88 4.80
N ASP A 105 38.85 18.63 5.91
CA ASP A 105 40.06 19.07 6.62
C ASP A 105 40.90 17.89 7.15
N GLN A 106 40.24 16.81 7.56
CA GLN A 106 40.89 15.56 7.96
C GLN A 106 41.39 14.70 6.78
N GLU A 107 41.15 15.11 5.53
CA GLU A 107 41.36 14.28 4.34
C GLU A 107 40.65 12.92 4.39
N ALA A 108 39.60 12.81 5.22
CA ALA A 108 38.84 11.57 5.42
C ALA A 108 37.80 11.35 4.30
N ILE A 109 37.46 12.41 3.57
CA ILE A 109 36.67 12.38 2.34
C ILE A 109 37.29 13.38 1.34
N PRO A 110 37.08 13.20 0.02
CA PRO A 110 37.53 14.16 -0.98
C PRO A 110 36.83 15.52 -0.85
N VAL A 111 37.45 16.57 -1.40
CA VAL A 111 36.85 17.91 -1.49
C VAL A 111 35.51 17.81 -2.22
N THR A 112 34.42 18.10 -1.50
CA THR A 112 33.05 17.84 -1.96
C THR A 112 32.20 19.11 -1.90
N VAL A 113 31.64 19.50 -3.04
CA VAL A 113 30.57 20.51 -3.16
C VAL A 113 29.22 19.84 -2.88
N ALA A 114 28.36 20.49 -2.10
CA ALA A 114 27.06 19.96 -1.75
C ALA A 114 25.91 20.85 -2.23
N VAL A 115 24.89 20.25 -2.86
CA VAL A 115 23.65 20.92 -3.29
C VAL A 115 22.49 20.44 -2.43
N PHE A 116 21.78 21.36 -1.79
CA PHE A 116 20.67 21.09 -0.88
C PHE A 116 19.36 21.51 -1.56
N VAL A 117 18.45 20.57 -1.80
CA VAL A 117 17.23 20.79 -2.57
C VAL A 117 16.00 20.55 -1.71
N ASN A 118 15.13 21.55 -1.56
CA ASN A 118 13.83 21.36 -0.93
C ASN A 118 12.78 20.90 -1.96
N PRO A 119 11.75 20.15 -1.55
CA PRO A 119 10.66 19.75 -2.44
C PRO A 119 9.88 20.95 -2.97
N GLY A 120 9.29 20.79 -4.16
CA GLY A 120 8.38 21.76 -4.75
C GLY A 120 7.12 22.01 -3.93
N THR A 121 6.66 23.26 -3.99
CA THR A 121 5.35 23.70 -3.49
C THR A 121 4.60 24.41 -4.60
N ILE A 122 3.27 24.23 -4.64
CA ILE A 122 2.40 24.90 -5.61
C ILE A 122 1.61 25.95 -4.84
N ALA A 123 2.02 27.21 -5.01
CA ALA A 123 1.40 28.34 -4.35
C ALA A 123 -0.09 28.43 -4.73
N ALA A 124 -0.95 28.62 -3.73
CA ALA A 124 -2.36 28.93 -3.95
C ALA A 124 -2.50 30.28 -4.67
N LYS A 125 -3.56 30.39 -5.48
CA LYS A 125 -3.84 31.57 -6.32
C LYS A 125 -5.27 32.10 -6.14
N ILE A 126 -6.00 31.58 -5.16
CA ILE A 126 -7.31 32.08 -4.75
C ILE A 126 -7.28 32.31 -3.23
N ASP A 127 -8.07 33.27 -2.75
CA ASP A 127 -8.08 33.66 -1.34
C ASP A 127 -8.61 32.52 -0.45
N GLY A 128 -7.94 32.30 0.68
CA GLY A 128 -8.29 31.24 1.64
C GLY A 128 -7.77 29.85 1.27
N ALA A 129 -7.29 29.62 0.05
CA ALA A 129 -6.70 28.35 -0.35
C ALA A 129 -5.27 28.15 0.18
N THR A 130 -4.93 26.89 0.42
CA THR A 130 -3.66 26.48 0.99
C THR A 130 -2.62 26.15 -0.07
N THR A 131 -1.36 26.51 0.21
CA THR A 131 -0.23 26.11 -0.65
C THR A 131 -0.07 24.59 -0.58
N ARG A 132 -0.06 23.94 -1.74
CA ARG A 132 0.02 22.48 -1.84
C ARG A 132 1.48 22.03 -1.83
N SER A 133 1.82 21.05 -1.00
CA SER A 133 3.12 20.37 -1.07
C SER A 133 3.15 19.39 -2.24
N ASN A 134 4.24 19.39 -3.00
CA ASN A 134 4.50 18.38 -4.04
C ASN A 134 5.45 17.28 -3.56
N ARG A 135 5.89 17.31 -2.30
CA ARG A 135 6.99 16.48 -1.77
C ARG A 135 6.79 14.99 -2.04
N SER A 136 5.63 14.43 -1.69
CA SER A 136 5.43 12.98 -1.90
C SER A 136 5.40 12.60 -3.38
N PHE A 137 4.79 13.44 -4.23
CA PHE A 137 4.76 13.17 -5.67
C PHE A 137 6.15 13.29 -6.30
N GLU A 138 6.98 14.22 -5.84
CA GLU A 138 8.38 14.36 -6.28
C GLU A 138 9.27 13.23 -5.78
N PHE A 139 9.16 12.87 -4.50
CA PHE A 139 10.15 12.02 -3.83
C PHE A 139 9.80 10.53 -3.79
N ASP A 140 8.52 10.20 -3.59
CA ASP A 140 8.12 8.79 -3.44
C ASP A 140 7.68 8.14 -4.77
N SER A 141 7.44 8.93 -5.82
CA SER A 141 7.07 8.37 -7.13
C SER A 141 8.25 7.64 -7.75
N LEU A 142 8.03 6.41 -8.18
CA LEU A 142 9.01 5.64 -8.94
C LEU A 142 9.24 6.23 -10.34
N GLY A 143 10.38 5.90 -10.92
CA GLY A 143 10.78 6.28 -12.28
C GLY A 143 11.71 7.50 -12.33
N ASP A 144 12.10 7.87 -13.54
CA ASP A 144 13.17 8.83 -13.80
C ASP A 144 12.76 10.30 -13.70
N ARG A 145 11.47 10.59 -13.46
CA ARG A 145 10.94 11.96 -13.47
C ARG A 145 11.72 12.92 -12.58
N TYR A 146 11.95 12.55 -11.32
CA TYR A 146 12.68 13.42 -10.41
C TYR A 146 14.17 13.53 -10.78
N ALA A 147 14.76 12.45 -11.28
CA ALA A 147 16.13 12.44 -11.74
C ALA A 147 16.33 13.40 -12.94
N ASN A 148 15.45 13.34 -13.94
CA ASN A 148 15.45 14.27 -15.08
C ASN A 148 15.25 15.71 -14.61
N PHE A 149 14.31 15.96 -13.69
CA PHE A 149 14.17 17.29 -13.07
C PHE A 149 15.49 17.77 -12.45
N LEU A 150 16.14 16.92 -11.65
CA LEU A 150 17.36 17.28 -10.94
C LEU A 150 18.50 17.59 -11.93
N ILE A 151 18.72 16.71 -12.90
CA ILE A 151 19.87 16.76 -13.82
C ILE A 151 19.67 17.81 -14.92
N ASP A 152 18.48 17.87 -15.52
CA ASP A 152 18.23 18.68 -16.72
C ASP A 152 17.80 20.12 -16.38
N GLU A 153 17.15 20.32 -15.23
CA GLU A 153 16.60 21.64 -14.86
C GLU A 153 17.34 22.30 -13.69
N LEU A 154 17.51 21.60 -12.56
CA LEU A 154 17.97 22.24 -11.32
C LEU A 154 19.49 22.36 -11.22
N LEU A 155 20.23 21.27 -11.41
CA LEU A 155 21.68 21.26 -11.24
C LEU A 155 22.42 22.23 -12.18
N PRO A 156 22.02 22.42 -13.46
CA PRO A 156 22.64 23.42 -14.32
C PRO A 156 22.54 24.85 -13.77
N VAL A 157 21.46 25.16 -13.05
CA VAL A 157 21.26 26.45 -12.39
C VAL A 157 22.07 26.51 -11.09
N ALA A 158 21.99 25.49 -10.25
CA ALA A 158 22.64 25.46 -8.94
C ALA A 158 24.18 25.46 -9.06
N LEU A 159 24.74 24.77 -10.05
CA LEU A 159 26.19 24.58 -10.20
C LEU A 159 26.83 25.60 -11.15
N LYS A 160 26.11 26.65 -11.56
CA LYS A 160 26.63 27.64 -12.50
C LYS A 160 27.92 28.29 -12.00
N GLY A 161 29.01 28.08 -12.74
CA GLY A 161 30.34 28.61 -12.41
C GLY A 161 31.12 27.79 -11.38
N ILE A 162 30.66 26.59 -11.03
CA ILE A 162 31.32 25.68 -10.10
C ILE A 162 31.86 24.48 -10.88
N ASN A 163 33.14 24.17 -10.70
CA ASN A 163 33.83 23.04 -11.33
C ASN A 163 33.63 21.78 -10.46
N VAL A 164 32.66 20.94 -10.84
CA VAL A 164 32.42 19.64 -10.21
C VAL A 164 32.67 18.50 -11.18
N SER A 165 33.09 17.34 -10.66
CA SER A 165 33.34 16.14 -11.46
C SER A 165 32.05 15.68 -12.15
N SER A 166 32.19 15.20 -13.38
CA SER A 166 31.14 14.53 -14.15
C SER A 166 31.19 13.01 -14.02
N ASP A 167 32.24 12.46 -13.39
CA ASP A 167 32.37 11.02 -13.17
C ASP A 167 31.32 10.55 -12.14
N PRO A 168 30.48 9.55 -12.44
CA PRO A 168 29.51 9.01 -11.49
C PRO A 168 30.14 8.52 -10.18
N ALA A 169 31.40 8.06 -10.19
CA ALA A 169 32.13 7.65 -8.99
C ALA A 169 32.37 8.83 -8.03
N ASP A 170 32.39 10.07 -8.54
CA ASP A 170 32.59 11.29 -7.75
C ASP A 170 31.26 11.98 -7.36
N ARG A 171 30.13 11.34 -7.64
CA ARG A 171 28.80 11.94 -7.50
C ARG A 171 27.88 11.09 -6.64
N ALA A 172 27.39 11.69 -5.56
CA ALA A 172 26.52 11.05 -4.58
C ALA A 172 25.17 11.78 -4.43
N VAL A 173 24.15 11.04 -4.03
CA VAL A 173 22.85 11.58 -3.60
C VAL A 173 22.50 11.09 -2.20
N CYS A 174 21.80 11.91 -1.43
CA CYS A 174 21.46 11.63 -0.04
C CYS A 174 20.07 12.12 0.33
N GLY A 175 19.39 11.35 1.17
CA GLY A 175 18.13 11.78 1.76
C GLY A 175 17.70 10.95 2.96
N ILE A 176 16.59 11.38 3.56
CA ILE A 176 15.99 10.77 4.74
C ILE A 176 14.49 10.51 4.52
N SER A 177 13.97 9.36 4.91
CA SER A 177 12.54 9.05 4.74
C SER A 177 12.14 9.08 3.25
N SER A 178 11.12 9.85 2.85
CA SER A 178 10.81 10.04 1.42
C SER A 178 11.99 10.59 0.60
N SER A 179 12.83 11.48 1.15
CA SER A 179 14.02 11.90 0.40
C SER A 179 15.07 10.78 0.32
N GLY A 180 15.06 9.81 1.23
CA GLY A 180 15.95 8.65 1.20
C GLY A 180 15.61 7.70 0.05
N ILE A 181 14.33 7.38 -0.15
CA ILE A 181 13.92 6.63 -1.35
C ILE A 181 14.15 7.45 -2.61
N CYS A 182 13.91 8.77 -2.59
CA CYS A 182 14.18 9.65 -3.73
C CYS A 182 15.67 9.60 -4.13
N ALA A 183 16.58 9.61 -3.16
CA ALA A 183 18.01 9.45 -3.41
C ALA A 183 18.32 8.13 -4.11
N PHE A 184 17.75 7.05 -3.58
CA PHE A 184 17.88 5.73 -4.21
C PHE A 184 17.34 5.73 -5.64
N THR A 185 16.15 6.30 -5.87
CA THR A 185 15.54 6.42 -7.20
C THR A 185 16.42 7.18 -8.17
N VAL A 186 17.03 8.30 -7.77
CA VAL A 186 17.90 9.09 -8.64
C VAL A 186 19.12 8.27 -9.08
N ALA A 187 19.84 7.66 -8.14
CA ALA A 187 21.00 6.82 -8.47
C ALA A 187 20.58 5.57 -9.27
N TRP A 188 19.44 4.98 -8.93
CA TRP A 188 18.89 3.81 -9.63
C TRP A 188 18.55 4.12 -11.08
N GLU A 189 17.88 5.24 -11.37
CA GLU A 189 17.44 5.59 -12.73
C GLU A 189 18.56 6.21 -13.56
N LYS A 190 19.54 6.85 -12.92
CA LYS A 190 20.65 7.56 -13.57
C LYS A 190 22.02 7.16 -12.98
N PRO A 191 22.39 5.86 -13.02
CA PRO A 191 23.69 5.39 -12.51
C PRO A 191 24.87 6.02 -13.25
N GLU A 192 24.68 6.47 -14.49
CA GLU A 192 25.63 7.23 -15.30
C GLU A 192 25.77 8.70 -14.88
N GLN A 193 25.03 9.14 -13.87
CA GLN A 193 25.14 10.49 -13.28
C GLN A 193 25.51 10.41 -11.80
N PHE A 194 25.03 9.41 -11.07
CA PHE A 194 25.27 9.23 -9.64
C PHE A 194 25.59 7.78 -9.31
N GLY A 195 26.86 7.48 -9.06
CA GLY A 195 27.33 6.15 -8.69
C GLY A 195 27.22 5.84 -7.19
N LYS A 196 26.83 6.81 -6.36
CA LYS A 196 26.82 6.69 -4.89
C LYS A 196 25.50 7.19 -4.30
N VAL A 197 24.96 6.46 -3.32
CA VAL A 197 23.73 6.87 -2.62
C VAL A 197 23.75 6.57 -1.13
N VAL A 198 23.25 7.51 -0.34
CA VAL A 198 22.99 7.36 1.10
C VAL A 198 21.49 7.54 1.37
N SER A 199 20.85 6.53 1.96
CA SER A 199 19.44 6.57 2.35
C SER A 199 19.31 6.32 3.85
N HIS A 200 18.86 7.34 4.58
CA HIS A 200 18.52 7.24 6.00
C HIS A 200 17.02 6.99 6.17
N ILE A 201 16.63 5.99 6.97
CA ILE A 201 15.26 5.57 7.25
C ILE A 201 14.38 5.58 5.98
N GLY A 202 14.89 5.05 4.87
CA GLY A 202 14.29 5.23 3.55
C GLY A 202 12.91 4.61 3.43
N SER A 203 11.97 5.28 2.76
CA SER A 203 10.57 4.82 2.63
C SER A 203 10.36 3.71 1.59
N PHE A 204 11.11 2.61 1.69
CA PHE A 204 10.96 1.40 0.85
C PHE A 204 9.71 0.56 1.21
N THR A 205 8.64 1.26 1.58
CA THR A 205 7.30 0.77 1.83
C THR A 205 6.37 1.26 0.73
N ASN A 206 5.06 1.00 0.80
CA ASN A 206 4.13 1.38 -0.26
C ASN A 206 3.63 2.83 -0.14
N ILE A 207 4.57 3.76 -0.10
CA ILE A 207 4.34 5.15 -0.51
C ILE A 207 4.60 5.21 -2.01
N ARG A 208 3.53 5.36 -2.81
CA ARG A 208 3.60 5.47 -4.27
C ARG A 208 4.40 4.39 -5.02
N GLY A 209 4.60 3.20 -4.40
CA GLY A 209 5.22 2.04 -5.05
C GLY A 209 6.60 1.64 -4.50
N GLY A 210 7.16 2.34 -3.50
CA GLY A 210 8.52 2.08 -3.01
C GLY A 210 8.87 0.62 -2.67
N TRP A 211 7.89 -0.17 -2.23
CA TRP A 211 7.99 -1.62 -1.98
C TRP A 211 8.44 -2.47 -3.19
N ALA A 212 8.40 -1.94 -4.41
CA ALA A 212 8.78 -2.66 -5.62
C ALA A 212 10.31 -2.77 -5.82
N TYR A 213 11.10 -1.91 -5.17
CA TYR A 213 12.55 -1.86 -5.38
C TYR A 213 13.29 -3.18 -5.09
N PRO A 214 13.02 -3.92 -3.98
CA PRO A 214 13.66 -5.22 -3.76
C PRO A 214 13.51 -6.18 -4.95
N GLY A 215 12.31 -6.25 -5.53
CA GLY A 215 12.05 -7.06 -6.72
C GLY A 215 12.78 -6.56 -7.98
N LEU A 216 12.87 -5.24 -8.17
CA LEU A 216 13.60 -4.63 -9.29
C LEU A 216 15.12 -4.85 -9.18
N VAL A 217 15.68 -4.69 -7.98
CA VAL A 217 17.10 -4.92 -7.69
C VAL A 217 17.48 -6.37 -7.97
N ARG A 218 16.68 -7.34 -7.51
CA ARG A 218 16.94 -8.78 -7.74
C ARG A 218 17.01 -9.14 -9.22
N LYS A 219 16.24 -8.46 -10.08
CA LYS A 219 16.26 -8.65 -11.54
C LYS A 219 17.56 -8.21 -12.21
N THR A 220 18.39 -7.43 -11.53
CA THR A 220 19.69 -6.96 -12.04
C THR A 220 20.85 -7.89 -11.67
N LYS A 221 20.61 -9.05 -11.06
CA LYS A 221 21.69 -9.95 -10.59
C LYS A 221 22.79 -10.23 -11.62
N ASP A 222 22.42 -10.40 -12.89
CA ASP A 222 23.37 -10.74 -13.95
C ASP A 222 24.10 -9.49 -14.51
N ASP A 223 23.54 -8.30 -14.27
CA ASP A 223 24.10 -7.00 -14.69
C ASP A 223 23.69 -5.90 -13.68
N PRO A 224 24.32 -5.86 -12.49
CA PRO A 224 23.97 -4.89 -11.45
C PRO A 224 24.28 -3.48 -11.94
N LYS A 225 23.39 -2.52 -11.63
CA LYS A 225 23.67 -1.11 -11.91
C LYS A 225 24.90 -0.68 -11.14
N ALA A 226 25.74 0.16 -11.74
CA ALA A 226 26.98 0.65 -11.15
C ALA A 226 26.74 1.70 -10.04
N ILE A 227 26.06 1.30 -8.96
CA ILE A 227 25.78 2.13 -7.80
C ILE A 227 26.25 1.47 -6.51
N LYS A 228 26.77 2.29 -5.60
CA LYS A 228 27.15 1.92 -4.23
C LYS A 228 26.14 2.49 -3.25
N VAL A 229 25.61 1.65 -2.35
CA VAL A 229 24.41 1.98 -1.56
C VAL A 229 24.67 1.91 -0.06
N TYR A 230 24.51 3.03 0.65
CA TYR A 230 24.49 3.07 2.10
C TYR A 230 23.05 3.21 2.60
N LEU A 231 22.59 2.25 3.40
CA LEU A 231 21.29 2.23 4.07
C LEU A 231 21.48 2.34 5.58
N GLN A 232 20.74 3.24 6.22
CA GLN A 232 20.56 3.23 7.67
C GLN A 232 19.09 3.24 8.00
N ASP A 233 18.67 2.47 9.00
CA ASP A 233 17.31 2.50 9.54
C ASP A 233 17.34 2.32 11.07
N GLY A 234 16.26 2.70 11.76
CA GLY A 234 16.07 2.46 13.19
C GLY A 234 15.39 1.12 13.44
N ARG A 235 15.76 0.40 14.51
CA ARG A 235 15.10 -0.88 14.88
C ARG A 235 13.62 -0.70 15.26
N ASP A 236 13.27 0.46 15.81
CA ASP A 236 11.91 0.79 16.26
C ASP A 236 11.22 1.78 15.30
N ASP A 237 11.62 1.81 14.03
CA ASP A 237 11.03 2.71 13.04
C ASP A 237 9.57 2.32 12.68
N LEU A 238 8.91 3.15 11.86
CA LEU A 238 7.47 3.15 11.67
C LEU A 238 6.92 1.79 11.20
N ASN A 239 5.77 1.45 11.76
CA ASN A 239 4.83 0.50 11.18
C ASN A 239 3.49 1.23 10.96
N ASN A 240 3.24 1.66 9.73
CA ASN A 240 2.15 2.56 9.38
C ASN A 240 1.34 2.06 8.18
N LEU A 241 0.36 2.84 7.73
CA LEU A 241 -0.46 2.62 6.54
C LEU A 241 0.33 2.12 5.31
N HIS A 242 1.57 2.57 5.15
CA HIS A 242 2.38 2.29 3.97
C HIS A 242 3.21 1.01 4.12
N GLY A 243 3.57 0.61 5.33
CA GLY A 243 4.32 -0.61 5.59
C GLY A 243 5.08 -0.59 6.92
N ASN A 244 5.88 -1.63 7.14
CA ASN A 244 6.87 -1.68 8.21
C ASN A 244 8.23 -1.28 7.61
N TRP A 245 8.80 -0.18 8.11
CA TRP A 245 9.97 0.48 7.52
C TRP A 245 11.27 -0.31 7.76
N PRO A 246 11.56 -0.81 8.99
CA PRO A 246 12.71 -1.67 9.22
C PRO A 246 12.71 -2.90 8.31
N LEU A 247 11.57 -3.60 8.20
CA LEU A 247 11.44 -4.76 7.32
C LEU A 247 11.60 -4.39 5.83
N GLY A 248 11.17 -3.19 5.42
CA GLY A 248 11.34 -2.69 4.05
C GLY A 248 12.81 -2.45 3.70
N ASN A 249 13.57 -1.81 4.60
CA ASN A 249 15.02 -1.59 4.40
C ASN A 249 15.82 -2.90 4.46
N GLN A 250 15.43 -3.85 5.33
CA GLN A 250 16.05 -5.18 5.39
C GLN A 250 15.81 -6.01 4.13
N ASP A 251 14.60 -5.95 3.55
CA ASP A 251 14.29 -6.64 2.29
C ASP A 251 15.07 -6.04 1.10
N LEU A 252 15.22 -4.71 1.06
CA LEU A 252 16.08 -4.05 0.07
C LEU A 252 17.55 -4.47 0.24
N ALA A 253 18.07 -4.50 1.47
CA ALA A 253 19.43 -4.96 1.74
C ALA A 253 19.66 -6.41 1.31
N ALA A 254 18.71 -7.31 1.57
CA ALA A 254 18.75 -8.69 1.09
C ALA A 254 18.75 -8.76 -0.45
N ALA A 255 17.97 -7.90 -1.12
CA ALA A 255 17.98 -7.79 -2.57
C ALA A 255 19.33 -7.30 -3.13
N LEU A 256 19.94 -6.28 -2.50
CA LEU A 256 21.26 -5.76 -2.87
C LEU A 256 22.34 -6.84 -2.73
N GLN A 257 22.33 -7.59 -1.62
CA GLN A 257 23.21 -8.74 -1.44
C GLN A 257 23.03 -9.80 -2.52
N TYR A 258 21.78 -10.20 -2.76
CA TYR A 258 21.46 -11.23 -3.76
C TYR A 258 21.96 -10.86 -5.16
N ALA A 259 21.81 -9.59 -5.54
CA ALA A 259 22.22 -9.07 -6.83
C ALA A 259 23.71 -8.67 -6.88
N GLY A 260 24.45 -8.69 -5.78
CA GLY A 260 25.89 -8.45 -5.76
C GLY A 260 26.31 -6.97 -5.76
N TYR A 261 25.45 -6.08 -5.26
CA TYR A 261 25.79 -4.66 -5.10
C TYR A 261 26.81 -4.44 -3.97
N THR A 262 27.63 -3.40 -4.10
CA THR A 262 28.41 -2.88 -2.97
C THR A 262 27.47 -2.09 -2.05
N TYR A 263 27.19 -2.58 -0.84
CA TYR A 263 26.20 -1.95 0.03
C TYR A 263 26.51 -2.03 1.53
N LYS A 264 26.04 -1.05 2.30
CA LYS A 264 26.05 -1.07 3.77
C LYS A 264 24.62 -1.01 4.29
N LEU A 265 24.28 -1.84 5.27
CA LEU A 265 23.07 -1.67 6.10
C LEU A 265 23.51 -1.45 7.55
N THR A 266 23.05 -0.36 8.14
CA THR A 266 23.24 -0.04 9.57
C THR A 266 21.89 0.09 10.26
N MET A 267 21.59 -0.83 11.19
CA MET A 267 20.42 -0.72 12.06
C MET A 267 20.83 -0.02 13.36
N THR A 268 20.30 1.18 13.59
CA THR A 268 20.51 1.96 14.82
C THR A 268 19.37 1.72 15.81
N ASP A 269 19.55 2.10 17.07
CA ASP A 269 18.46 2.07 18.04
C ASP A 269 17.44 3.20 17.76
N GLY A 270 16.21 3.06 18.27
CA GLY A 270 15.16 4.07 18.16
C GLY A 270 14.37 4.05 16.85
N GLY A 271 13.38 4.96 16.75
CA GLY A 271 12.42 5.02 15.63
C GLY A 271 12.66 6.17 14.63
N HIS A 272 11.58 6.65 13.98
CA HIS A 272 11.60 7.60 12.87
C HIS A 272 12.20 8.97 13.21
N SER A 273 13.52 9.07 13.24
CA SER A 273 14.22 10.22 13.79
C SER A 273 15.46 10.56 12.99
N SER A 274 15.63 11.86 12.71
CA SER A 274 16.84 12.39 12.09
C SER A 274 18.06 12.32 13.00
N LYS A 275 17.88 12.14 14.33
CA LYS A 275 18.97 12.04 15.30
C LYS A 275 19.96 10.94 14.90
N TRP A 276 19.46 9.72 14.72
CA TRP A 276 20.29 8.54 14.48
C TRP A 276 20.97 8.57 13.11
N GLY A 277 20.24 9.02 12.07
CA GLY A 277 20.85 9.27 10.75
C GLY A 277 21.93 10.34 10.80
N GLY A 278 21.74 11.39 11.60
CA GLY A 278 22.74 12.44 11.81
C GLY A 278 23.99 11.96 12.58
N GLU A 279 23.81 11.12 13.60
CA GLU A 279 24.90 10.50 14.33
C GLU A 279 25.73 9.55 13.45
N GLU A 280 25.07 8.85 12.52
CA GLU A 280 25.72 7.91 11.60
C GLU A 280 26.31 8.60 10.36
N LEU A 281 25.89 9.83 10.04
CA LEU A 281 26.30 10.53 8.80
C LEU A 281 27.82 10.57 8.58
N PRO A 282 28.69 10.89 9.58
CA PRO A 282 30.14 10.88 9.36
C PRO A 282 30.68 9.51 8.94
N THR A 283 30.16 8.42 9.51
CA THR A 283 30.52 7.05 9.15
C THR A 283 30.03 6.71 7.75
N ALA A 284 28.80 7.11 7.42
CA ALA A 284 28.22 6.91 6.08
C ALA A 284 29.04 7.63 4.99
N LEU A 285 29.47 8.86 5.26
CA LEU A 285 30.29 9.64 4.32
C LEU A 285 31.69 9.03 4.11
N LYS A 286 32.35 8.56 5.18
CA LYS A 286 33.63 7.85 5.03
C LYS A 286 33.45 6.57 4.22
N TRP A 287 32.43 5.78 4.53
CA TRP A 287 32.18 4.52 3.82
C TRP A 287 31.81 4.75 2.35
N ILE A 288 30.97 5.75 2.02
CA ILE A 288 30.52 5.94 0.64
C ILE A 288 31.67 6.39 -0.28
N TRP A 289 32.59 7.21 0.24
CA TRP A 289 33.75 7.73 -0.51
C TRP A 289 34.98 6.80 -0.52
N ASP A 290 35.01 5.76 0.31
CA ASP A 290 36.09 4.75 0.26
C ASP A 290 35.79 3.65 -0.76
N ASP A 291 36.47 3.66 -1.91
CA ASP A 291 36.25 2.68 -2.97
C ASP A 291 36.62 1.24 -2.58
N ASN A 292 37.34 1.03 -1.46
CA ASN A 292 37.69 -0.29 -0.93
C ASN A 292 36.74 -0.78 0.18
N ALA A 293 35.70 0.00 0.50
CA ALA A 293 34.82 -0.32 1.61
C ALA A 293 34.05 -1.64 1.40
N GLU A 294 34.04 -2.49 2.44
CA GLU A 294 33.38 -3.80 2.38
C GLU A 294 31.86 -3.70 2.47
N SER A 295 31.18 -4.60 1.75
CA SER A 295 29.74 -4.78 1.85
C SER A 295 29.32 -5.40 3.18
N THR A 296 28.08 -5.11 3.58
CA THR A 296 27.40 -5.91 4.62
C THR A 296 27.22 -7.34 4.13
N ASN A 297 27.38 -8.31 5.04
CA ASN A 297 27.06 -9.71 4.82
C ASN A 297 25.93 -10.13 5.78
N LEU A 298 24.77 -10.48 5.23
CA LEU A 298 23.60 -10.99 5.92
C LEU A 298 23.60 -12.53 5.81
N PRO A 299 24.11 -13.26 6.82
CA PRO A 299 24.18 -14.72 6.74
C PRO A 299 22.78 -15.35 6.84
N VAL A 300 22.52 -16.34 5.98
CA VAL A 300 21.35 -17.22 6.13
C VAL A 300 21.74 -18.38 7.04
N VAL A 301 21.27 -18.36 8.28
CA VAL A 301 21.49 -19.47 9.22
C VAL A 301 20.47 -20.55 8.91
N ASN A 302 20.93 -21.73 8.53
CA ASN A 302 20.07 -22.87 8.24
C ASN A 302 20.36 -24.02 9.21
N THR A 303 19.38 -24.35 10.04
CA THR A 303 19.45 -25.50 10.95
C THR A 303 18.63 -26.67 10.40
N LYS A 304 19.06 -27.90 10.70
CA LYS A 304 18.34 -29.12 10.34
C LYS A 304 18.20 -30.02 11.57
N PRO A 305 17.45 -29.58 12.59
CA PRO A 305 17.26 -30.40 13.78
C PRO A 305 16.52 -31.70 13.41
N LYS A 306 16.73 -32.74 14.21
CA LYS A 306 16.02 -34.01 14.04
C LYS A 306 14.52 -33.77 14.20
N TRP A 307 13.75 -34.05 13.16
CA TRP A 307 12.30 -33.92 13.21
C TRP A 307 11.64 -35.10 13.92
N GLU A 308 10.63 -34.79 14.72
CA GLU A 308 9.75 -35.77 15.38
C GLU A 308 8.28 -35.34 15.19
N PRO A 309 7.35 -36.29 14.99
CA PRO A 309 5.94 -35.94 14.83
C PRO A 309 5.40 -35.35 16.13
N HIS A 310 4.55 -34.33 15.99
CA HIS A 310 3.79 -33.82 17.13
C HIS A 310 2.94 -34.96 17.75
N PRO A 311 2.70 -34.99 19.08
CA PRO A 311 1.90 -36.05 19.72
C PRO A 311 0.52 -36.28 19.09
N ASP A 312 -0.19 -35.20 18.72
CA ASP A 312 -1.47 -35.28 17.99
C ASP A 312 -1.33 -35.78 16.53
N ALA A 313 -0.12 -35.95 16.00
CA ALA A 313 0.15 -36.53 14.68
C ALA A 313 0.58 -38.01 14.75
N ILE A 314 0.40 -38.64 15.92
CA ILE A 314 0.64 -40.07 16.16
C ILE A 314 -0.72 -40.77 16.21
N VAL A 315 -0.83 -41.89 15.50
CA VAL A 315 -2.05 -42.72 15.49
C VAL A 315 -2.30 -43.29 16.87
N ARG A 316 -3.56 -43.31 17.28
CA ARG A 316 -4.00 -43.84 18.55
C ARG A 316 -5.10 -44.88 18.35
N ASP A 317 -4.98 -46.00 19.04
CA ASP A 317 -5.94 -47.11 18.94
C ASP A 317 -7.28 -46.81 19.62
N ASP A 318 -7.29 -45.86 20.58
CA ASP A 318 -8.48 -45.41 21.31
C ASP A 318 -9.27 -44.30 20.58
N VAL A 319 -8.82 -43.87 19.40
CA VAL A 319 -9.43 -42.77 18.63
C VAL A 319 -10.11 -43.33 17.37
N PRO A 320 -11.41 -43.01 17.14
CA PRO A 320 -12.09 -43.37 15.89
C PRO A 320 -11.38 -42.77 14.68
N GLN A 321 -11.05 -43.62 13.70
CA GLN A 321 -10.32 -43.21 12.50
C GLN A 321 -11.28 -42.92 11.35
N GLY A 322 -11.11 -41.76 10.72
CA GLY A 322 -11.77 -41.44 9.47
C GLY A 322 -11.22 -42.23 8.28
N THR A 323 -11.82 -42.04 7.12
CA THR A 323 -11.42 -42.69 5.87
C THR A 323 -10.93 -41.68 4.86
N VAL A 324 -9.96 -42.06 4.03
CA VAL A 324 -9.51 -41.27 2.87
C VAL A 324 -9.97 -41.97 1.60
N GLU A 325 -10.88 -41.36 0.86
CA GLU A 325 -11.37 -41.82 -0.44
C GLU A 325 -10.56 -41.15 -1.56
N GLU A 326 -9.93 -41.96 -2.40
CA GLU A 326 -9.32 -41.49 -3.65
C GLU A 326 -10.43 -41.19 -4.66
N MET A 327 -10.35 -40.02 -5.28
CA MET A 327 -11.34 -39.59 -6.27
C MET A 327 -10.80 -39.82 -7.67
N GLU A 328 -11.72 -40.02 -8.63
CA GLU A 328 -11.36 -40.06 -10.04
C GLU A 328 -10.61 -38.78 -10.46
N PRO A 329 -9.53 -38.89 -11.26
CA PRO A 329 -8.75 -37.73 -11.67
C PRO A 329 -9.60 -36.64 -12.32
N TRP A 330 -9.38 -35.39 -11.92
CA TRP A 330 -10.21 -34.26 -12.36
C TRP A 330 -9.57 -33.45 -13.48
N SER A 331 -10.28 -33.33 -14.61
CA SER A 331 -9.94 -32.47 -15.74
C SER A 331 -10.70 -31.15 -15.66
N SER A 332 -9.96 -30.04 -15.63
CA SER A 332 -10.57 -28.71 -15.38
C SER A 332 -10.96 -27.97 -16.65
N LYS A 333 -12.06 -27.22 -16.58
CA LYS A 333 -12.47 -26.22 -17.59
C LYS A 333 -11.84 -24.85 -17.30
N ILE A 334 -11.69 -24.49 -16.03
CA ILE A 334 -11.02 -23.26 -15.59
C ILE A 334 -9.52 -23.29 -15.89
N PHE A 335 -8.88 -24.45 -15.69
CA PHE A 335 -7.49 -24.69 -16.08
C PHE A 335 -7.44 -25.71 -17.23
N PRO A 336 -7.72 -25.29 -18.48
CA PRO A 336 -7.86 -26.20 -19.60
C PRO A 336 -6.59 -27.00 -19.87
N GLY A 337 -6.77 -28.26 -20.29
CA GLY A 337 -5.66 -29.16 -20.63
C GLY A 337 -4.94 -29.76 -19.43
N THR A 338 -5.46 -29.58 -18.20
CA THR A 338 -4.82 -30.08 -16.99
C THR A 338 -5.68 -31.08 -16.23
N THR A 339 -5.05 -32.16 -15.77
CA THR A 339 -5.65 -33.20 -14.93
C THR A 339 -4.93 -33.31 -13.60
N ARG A 340 -5.67 -33.56 -12.51
CA ARG A 340 -5.10 -33.68 -11.17
C ARG A 340 -5.70 -34.84 -10.38
N GLN A 341 -4.89 -35.38 -9.48
CA GLN A 341 -5.33 -36.32 -8.47
C GLN A 341 -5.83 -35.55 -7.25
N TRP A 342 -6.85 -36.11 -6.60
CA TRP A 342 -7.43 -35.54 -5.40
C TRP A 342 -8.10 -36.63 -4.57
N ALA A 343 -8.25 -36.36 -3.28
CA ALA A 343 -8.82 -37.28 -2.32
C ALA A 343 -9.69 -36.52 -1.31
N VAL A 344 -10.65 -37.22 -0.71
CA VAL A 344 -11.51 -36.67 0.35
C VAL A 344 -11.31 -37.49 1.62
N TYR A 345 -10.99 -36.82 2.73
CA TYR A 345 -11.04 -37.43 4.05
C TYR A 345 -12.39 -37.15 4.70
N VAL A 346 -12.98 -38.20 5.26
CA VAL A 346 -14.26 -38.17 5.98
C VAL A 346 -14.00 -38.63 7.42
N PRO A 347 -14.26 -37.79 8.43
CA PRO A 347 -14.05 -38.17 9.82
C PRO A 347 -15.05 -39.25 10.24
N ALA A 348 -14.67 -40.13 11.18
CA ALA A 348 -15.54 -41.18 11.70
C ALA A 348 -16.85 -40.63 12.32
N GLN A 349 -16.81 -39.38 12.79
CA GLN A 349 -17.91 -38.65 13.40
C GLN A 349 -18.84 -37.96 12.38
N TYR A 350 -18.57 -38.09 11.07
CA TYR A 350 -19.41 -37.50 10.04
C TYR A 350 -20.85 -38.05 10.07
N ARG A 351 -21.81 -37.15 9.89
CA ARG A 351 -23.22 -37.47 9.79
C ARG A 351 -23.85 -36.72 8.62
N ALA A 352 -24.63 -37.42 7.78
CA ALA A 352 -25.22 -36.81 6.59
C ALA A 352 -26.30 -35.75 6.91
N ASP A 353 -26.94 -35.85 8.08
CA ASP A 353 -27.97 -34.92 8.54
C ASP A 353 -27.41 -33.67 9.23
N GLU A 354 -26.11 -33.61 9.51
CA GLU A 354 -25.42 -32.47 10.12
C GLU A 354 -24.24 -32.02 9.23
N PRO A 355 -24.35 -30.89 8.52
CA PRO A 355 -23.30 -30.45 7.59
C PRO A 355 -21.95 -30.28 8.28
N ALA A 356 -20.95 -31.04 7.83
CA ALA A 356 -19.60 -31.00 8.37
C ALA A 356 -18.88 -29.70 8.01
N ALA A 357 -17.89 -29.31 8.84
CA ALA A 357 -16.90 -28.32 8.44
C ALA A 357 -16.10 -28.82 7.23
N LEU A 358 -15.51 -27.89 6.47
CA LEU A 358 -14.68 -28.19 5.31
C LEU A 358 -13.28 -27.59 5.48
N MET A 359 -12.24 -28.35 5.15
CA MET A 359 -10.90 -27.80 4.94
C MET A 359 -10.30 -28.26 3.61
N VAL A 360 -9.88 -27.32 2.77
CA VAL A 360 -9.21 -27.64 1.49
C VAL A 360 -7.69 -27.52 1.65
N PHE A 361 -6.95 -28.51 1.17
CA PHE A 361 -5.50 -28.55 1.20
C PHE A 361 -4.89 -28.61 -0.19
N GLN A 362 -4.01 -27.65 -0.49
CA GLN A 362 -3.14 -27.69 -1.67
C GLN A 362 -1.99 -28.70 -1.45
N ASP A 363 -1.43 -29.20 -2.56
CA ASP A 363 -0.43 -30.28 -2.54
C ASP A 363 -0.90 -31.49 -1.71
N GLY A 364 -2.18 -31.86 -1.90
CA GLY A 364 -2.93 -32.78 -1.04
C GLY A 364 -2.25 -34.11 -0.74
N GLU A 365 -1.47 -34.65 -1.67
CA GLU A 365 -0.70 -35.90 -1.46
C GLU A 365 0.25 -35.80 -0.26
N ARG A 366 0.93 -34.67 -0.10
CA ARG A 366 1.87 -34.47 1.02
C ARG A 366 1.13 -34.32 2.34
N MET A 367 -0.06 -33.72 2.31
CA MET A 367 -0.87 -33.43 3.48
C MET A 367 -1.49 -34.70 4.06
N ARG A 368 -2.01 -35.59 3.19
CA ARG A 368 -2.70 -36.83 3.59
C ARG A 368 -1.78 -37.99 3.96
N ASN A 369 -0.49 -37.94 3.61
CA ASN A 369 0.44 -39.04 3.84
C ASN A 369 0.69 -39.28 5.34
N LEU A 370 0.24 -40.44 5.85
CA LEU A 370 0.36 -40.85 7.25
C LEU A 370 1.81 -41.08 7.70
N ASN A 371 2.70 -41.39 6.78
CA ASN A 371 4.14 -41.52 7.04
C ASN A 371 4.91 -40.22 6.78
N GLY A 372 4.22 -39.18 6.32
CA GLY A 372 4.78 -37.87 6.05
C GLY A 372 4.95 -36.99 7.29
N ARG A 373 5.24 -35.72 7.05
CA ARG A 373 5.38 -34.69 8.07
C ARG A 373 4.03 -34.18 8.59
N TRP A 374 3.08 -33.96 7.69
CA TRP A 374 1.78 -33.31 8.00
C TRP A 374 0.77 -34.23 8.69
N ARG A 375 0.59 -35.45 8.17
CA ARG A 375 -0.30 -36.49 8.73
C ARG A 375 -1.72 -35.97 9.03
N VAL A 376 -2.29 -35.18 8.12
CA VAL A 376 -3.56 -34.48 8.35
C VAL A 376 -4.70 -35.40 8.84
N PRO A 377 -4.94 -36.59 8.25
CA PRO A 377 -6.00 -37.49 8.73
C PRO A 377 -5.84 -37.84 10.21
N THR A 378 -4.64 -38.24 10.65
CA THR A 378 -4.36 -38.58 12.05
C THR A 378 -4.53 -37.39 12.98
N VAL A 379 -4.10 -36.20 12.56
CA VAL A 379 -4.30 -34.97 13.35
C VAL A 379 -5.80 -34.68 13.48
N PHE A 380 -6.56 -34.78 12.38
CA PHE A 380 -7.99 -34.53 12.40
C PHE A 380 -8.73 -35.55 13.27
N ASP A 381 -8.43 -36.84 13.15
CA ASP A 381 -9.01 -37.89 14.00
C ASP A 381 -8.84 -37.56 15.50
N ASN A 382 -7.58 -37.27 15.91
CA ASN A 382 -7.24 -36.98 17.29
C ASN A 382 -7.92 -35.70 17.82
N LEU A 383 -7.94 -34.63 17.02
CA LEU A 383 -8.52 -33.35 17.44
C LEU A 383 -10.06 -33.38 17.42
N ILE A 384 -10.68 -34.04 16.45
CA ILE A 384 -12.14 -34.18 16.36
C ILE A 384 -12.66 -35.05 17.50
N ALA A 385 -12.02 -36.19 17.78
CA ALA A 385 -12.43 -37.07 18.87
C ALA A 385 -12.38 -36.39 20.25
N ARG A 386 -11.44 -35.46 20.43
CA ARG A 386 -11.31 -34.67 21.67
C ARG A 386 -12.22 -33.45 21.73
N GLY A 387 -12.84 -33.04 20.60
CA GLY A 387 -13.67 -31.85 20.50
C GLY A 387 -12.90 -30.53 20.33
N ASP A 388 -11.60 -30.61 20.04
CA ASP A 388 -10.74 -29.44 19.77
C ASP A 388 -11.02 -28.80 18.41
N MET A 389 -11.62 -29.57 17.48
CA MET A 389 -12.14 -29.07 16.21
C MET A 389 -13.46 -29.79 15.86
N PRO A 390 -14.38 -29.15 15.12
CA PRO A 390 -15.63 -29.80 14.71
C PRO A 390 -15.35 -30.96 13.73
N PRO A 391 -16.30 -31.91 13.55
CA PRO A 391 -16.23 -32.87 12.45
C PRO A 391 -15.99 -32.15 11.13
N THR A 392 -14.80 -32.39 10.55
CA THR A 392 -14.30 -31.64 9.40
C THR A 392 -13.92 -32.61 8.28
N ILE A 393 -14.55 -32.45 7.12
CA ILE A 393 -14.15 -33.11 5.88
C ILE A 393 -12.96 -32.36 5.29
N ALA A 394 -11.92 -33.09 4.88
CA ALA A 394 -10.77 -32.50 4.21
C ALA A 394 -10.74 -32.87 2.72
N VAL A 395 -10.47 -31.90 1.86
CA VAL A 395 -10.29 -32.09 0.43
C VAL A 395 -8.82 -31.88 0.08
N PHE A 396 -8.14 -32.94 -0.35
CA PHE A 396 -6.72 -32.94 -0.70
C PHE A 396 -6.58 -32.80 -2.21
N LEU A 397 -6.09 -31.65 -2.69
CA LEU A 397 -5.96 -31.35 -4.12
C LEU A 397 -4.50 -31.20 -4.52
N ASN A 398 -4.05 -32.01 -5.49
CA ASN A 398 -2.78 -31.77 -6.17
C ASN A 398 -2.95 -30.75 -7.30
N PRO A 399 -1.87 -30.06 -7.72
CA PRO A 399 -1.91 -29.18 -8.88
C PRO A 399 -2.16 -29.95 -10.17
N GLY A 400 -2.77 -29.30 -11.16
CA GLY A 400 -2.97 -29.83 -12.50
C GLY A 400 -1.65 -30.18 -13.21
N ASN A 401 -1.67 -31.21 -14.06
CA ASN A 401 -0.58 -31.56 -14.97
C ASN A 401 -1.08 -31.61 -16.42
N ASP A 402 -0.25 -31.17 -17.36
CA ASP A 402 -0.53 -31.19 -18.80
C ASP A 402 -0.47 -32.63 -19.34
N LEU A 403 -1.60 -33.15 -19.83
CA LEU A 403 -1.72 -34.53 -20.35
C LEU A 403 -1.10 -34.72 -21.73
N SER A 404 -0.79 -33.64 -22.47
CA SER A 404 -0.20 -33.73 -23.82
C SER A 404 1.29 -34.09 -23.81
N LYS A 405 1.90 -34.20 -22.62
CA LYS A 405 3.33 -34.41 -22.44
C LYS A 405 3.60 -35.64 -21.57
N PRO A 406 4.72 -36.37 -21.79
CA PRO A 406 5.08 -37.53 -20.97
C PRO A 406 5.22 -37.12 -19.49
N GLN A 407 4.44 -37.74 -18.61
CA GLN A 407 4.43 -37.43 -17.18
C GLN A 407 5.80 -37.78 -16.56
N ARG A 408 6.59 -36.77 -16.21
CA ARG A 408 7.85 -36.92 -15.46
C ARG A 408 7.70 -36.17 -14.14
N LYS A 409 7.98 -36.86 -13.03
CA LYS A 409 7.81 -36.35 -11.66
C LYS A 409 8.36 -34.92 -11.53
N GLY A 410 7.46 -33.95 -11.33
CA GLY A 410 7.77 -32.55 -11.00
C GLY A 410 8.04 -31.59 -12.16
N ARG A 411 8.02 -32.00 -13.45
CA ARG A 411 8.38 -31.10 -14.57
C ARG A 411 7.20 -30.56 -15.40
N GLN A 412 6.01 -31.14 -15.33
CA GLN A 412 4.83 -30.68 -16.09
C GLN A 412 3.70 -30.15 -15.19
N SER A 413 4.06 -29.65 -14.01
CA SER A 413 3.07 -29.17 -13.04
C SER A 413 2.64 -27.75 -13.34
N ASN A 414 1.33 -27.53 -13.34
CA ASN A 414 0.70 -26.21 -13.40
C ASN A 414 0.75 -25.48 -12.05
N ARG A 415 1.40 -26.07 -11.03
CA ARG A 415 1.40 -25.62 -9.62
C ARG A 415 1.57 -24.12 -9.46
N SER A 416 2.63 -23.54 -10.00
CA SER A 416 2.88 -22.10 -9.79
C SER A 416 1.83 -21.22 -10.47
N PHE A 417 1.34 -21.63 -11.66
CA PHE A 417 0.30 -20.89 -12.34
C PHE A 417 -1.06 -21.00 -11.63
N GLU A 418 -1.40 -22.17 -11.07
CA GLU A 418 -2.65 -22.37 -10.33
C GLU A 418 -2.60 -21.70 -8.94
N TYR A 419 -1.46 -21.76 -8.25
CA TYR A 419 -1.37 -21.41 -6.83
C TYR A 419 -0.84 -20.00 -6.57
N ASP A 420 0.16 -19.54 -7.34
CA ASP A 420 0.79 -18.23 -7.11
C ASP A 420 0.13 -17.09 -7.92
N SER A 421 -0.71 -17.41 -8.91
CA SER A 421 -1.42 -16.37 -9.67
C SER A 421 -2.49 -15.72 -8.79
N LEU A 422 -2.38 -14.41 -8.57
CA LEU A 422 -3.39 -13.63 -7.86
C LEU A 422 -4.74 -13.60 -8.61
N GLY A 423 -5.80 -13.24 -7.89
CA GLY A 423 -7.16 -13.14 -8.43
C GLY A 423 -7.99 -14.41 -8.21
N ASP A 424 -9.19 -14.44 -8.79
CA ASP A 424 -10.23 -15.40 -8.40
C ASP A 424 -10.17 -16.76 -9.09
N ARG A 425 -9.23 -16.96 -10.02
CA ARG A 425 -9.24 -18.12 -10.95
C ARG A 425 -9.21 -19.46 -10.19
N TYR A 426 -8.35 -19.60 -9.19
CA TYR A 426 -8.30 -20.82 -8.38
C TYR A 426 -9.55 -20.97 -7.49
N SER A 427 -10.07 -19.86 -6.95
CA SER A 427 -11.32 -19.87 -6.19
C SER A 427 -12.49 -20.34 -7.04
N ARG A 428 -12.61 -19.88 -8.29
CA ARG A 428 -13.62 -20.34 -9.26
C ARG A 428 -13.45 -21.82 -9.57
N PHE A 429 -12.21 -22.29 -9.77
CA PHE A 429 -11.94 -23.72 -9.91
C PHE A 429 -12.49 -24.53 -8.73
N LEU A 430 -12.23 -24.12 -7.49
CA LEU A 430 -12.79 -24.80 -6.32
C LEU A 430 -14.32 -24.76 -6.29
N LEU A 431 -14.90 -23.57 -6.48
CA LEU A 431 -16.33 -23.32 -6.24
C LEU A 431 -17.24 -23.81 -7.38
N GLU A 432 -16.76 -23.77 -8.62
CA GLU A 432 -17.52 -24.13 -9.81
C GLU A 432 -17.29 -25.59 -10.23
N GLU A 433 -16.17 -26.20 -9.84
CA GLU A 433 -15.81 -27.56 -10.27
C GLU A 433 -15.70 -28.56 -9.12
N ILE A 434 -14.87 -28.30 -8.12
CA ILE A 434 -14.54 -29.32 -7.10
C ILE A 434 -15.58 -29.43 -5.99
N LEU A 435 -15.96 -28.33 -5.34
CA LEU A 435 -16.90 -28.38 -4.23
C LEU A 435 -18.30 -28.88 -4.63
N PRO A 436 -18.84 -28.58 -5.83
CA PRO A 436 -20.07 -29.20 -6.29
C PRO A 436 -19.97 -30.73 -6.37
N GLU A 437 -18.82 -31.29 -6.74
CA GLU A 437 -18.60 -32.74 -6.78
C GLU A 437 -18.53 -33.35 -5.38
N VAL A 438 -17.89 -32.66 -4.42
CA VAL A 438 -17.88 -33.07 -3.01
C VAL A 438 -19.31 -33.09 -2.44
N LYS A 439 -20.11 -32.05 -2.73
CA LYS A 439 -21.49 -31.91 -2.25
C LYS A 439 -22.45 -33.00 -2.75
N LYS A 440 -22.12 -33.71 -3.83
CA LYS A 440 -22.93 -34.86 -4.29
C LYS A 440 -22.84 -36.06 -3.35
N ARG A 441 -21.71 -36.21 -2.65
CA ARG A 441 -21.44 -37.34 -1.75
C ARG A 441 -21.60 -36.98 -0.28
N TYR A 442 -21.26 -35.73 0.08
CA TYR A 442 -21.13 -35.31 1.47
C TYR A 442 -21.87 -34.02 1.79
N SER A 443 -22.51 -33.98 2.96
CA SER A 443 -23.12 -32.79 3.54
C SER A 443 -22.04 -31.92 4.17
N ILE A 444 -21.69 -30.82 3.51
CA ILE A 444 -20.70 -29.83 3.99
C ILE A 444 -21.38 -28.48 4.19
N SER A 445 -20.98 -27.76 5.24
CA SER A 445 -21.58 -26.48 5.62
C SER A 445 -21.39 -25.42 4.54
N ASP A 446 -22.42 -24.58 4.35
CA ASP A 446 -22.37 -23.35 3.54
C ASP A 446 -21.98 -22.11 4.36
N ASP A 447 -21.86 -22.23 5.68
CA ASP A 447 -21.33 -21.16 6.51
C ASP A 447 -19.83 -20.99 6.22
N PRO A 448 -19.38 -19.82 5.74
CA PRO A 448 -17.95 -19.56 5.50
C PRO A 448 -17.11 -19.59 6.77
N SER A 449 -17.72 -19.43 7.95
CA SER A 449 -17.05 -19.66 9.23
C SER A 449 -16.69 -21.14 9.42
N MET A 450 -17.42 -22.07 8.81
CA MET A 450 -17.13 -23.51 8.88
C MET A 450 -16.22 -24.00 7.75
N ARG A 451 -15.52 -23.08 7.07
CA ARG A 451 -14.67 -23.38 5.91
C ARG A 451 -13.27 -22.82 6.07
N ALA A 452 -12.30 -23.72 5.98
CA ALA A 452 -10.87 -23.43 6.02
C ALA A 452 -10.18 -23.84 4.72
N ILE A 453 -9.03 -23.24 4.47
CA ILE A 453 -8.13 -23.61 3.37
C ILE A 453 -6.69 -23.45 3.83
N GLY A 454 -5.80 -24.33 3.40
CA GLY A 454 -4.44 -24.33 3.91
C GLY A 454 -3.41 -24.98 3.00
N GLY A 455 -2.18 -24.51 3.12
CA GLY A 455 -1.08 -25.05 2.34
C GLY A 455 0.29 -24.60 2.83
N SER A 456 1.32 -25.01 2.10
CA SER A 456 2.70 -24.61 2.33
C SER A 456 3.34 -24.07 1.05
N SER A 457 4.24 -23.09 1.16
CA SER A 457 4.89 -22.46 0.00
C SER A 457 3.83 -21.86 -0.94
N SER A 458 3.81 -22.21 -2.24
CA SER A 458 2.75 -21.76 -3.15
C SER A 458 1.34 -22.15 -2.70
N GLY A 459 1.17 -23.28 -2.00
CA GLY A 459 -0.12 -23.68 -1.45
C GLY A 459 -0.63 -22.70 -0.39
N ALA A 460 0.27 -22.05 0.36
CA ALA A 460 -0.09 -21.09 1.40
C ALA A 460 -0.59 -19.75 0.81
N ILE A 461 0.09 -19.22 -0.21
CA ILE A 461 -0.41 -18.03 -0.92
C ILE A 461 -1.71 -18.35 -1.65
N CYS A 462 -1.85 -19.55 -2.24
CA CYS A 462 -3.10 -20.00 -2.85
C CYS A 462 -4.27 -19.99 -1.85
N ALA A 463 -4.06 -20.55 -0.66
CA ALA A 463 -5.03 -20.54 0.43
C ALA A 463 -5.42 -19.11 0.84
N PHE A 464 -4.43 -18.22 1.00
CA PHE A 464 -4.70 -16.82 1.32
C PHE A 464 -5.47 -16.11 0.20
N THR A 465 -5.03 -16.25 -1.07
CA THR A 465 -5.68 -15.69 -2.25
C THR A 465 -7.14 -16.12 -2.33
N THR A 466 -7.44 -17.40 -2.11
CA THR A 466 -8.82 -17.89 -2.18
C THR A 466 -9.70 -17.29 -1.11
N ALA A 467 -9.26 -17.25 0.14
CA ALA A 467 -10.02 -16.61 1.21
C ALA A 467 -10.14 -15.09 1.01
N TRP A 468 -9.09 -14.45 0.48
CA TRP A 468 -9.08 -13.04 0.16
C TRP A 468 -10.12 -12.70 -0.90
N GLU A 469 -10.19 -13.46 -1.99
CA GLU A 469 -11.14 -13.20 -3.08
C GLU A 469 -12.57 -13.63 -2.71
N ARG A 470 -12.74 -14.69 -1.89
CA ARG A 470 -14.05 -15.30 -1.58
C ARG A 470 -14.28 -15.46 -0.08
N THR A 471 -14.34 -14.33 0.61
CA THR A 471 -14.67 -14.25 2.05
C THR A 471 -16.09 -14.72 2.39
N ASP A 472 -16.96 -14.79 1.37
CA ASP A 472 -18.28 -15.41 1.42
C ASP A 472 -18.21 -16.95 1.42
N GLN A 473 -17.04 -17.54 1.15
CA GLN A 473 -16.83 -18.98 1.09
C GLN A 473 -15.77 -19.50 2.06
N PHE A 474 -14.65 -18.79 2.27
CA PHE A 474 -13.57 -19.25 3.16
C PHE A 474 -13.15 -18.13 4.12
N ARG A 475 -13.12 -18.41 5.43
CA ARG A 475 -12.72 -17.45 6.46
C ARG A 475 -11.57 -17.89 7.35
N LYS A 476 -11.02 -19.09 7.13
CA LYS A 476 -9.89 -19.62 7.90
C LYS A 476 -8.75 -20.02 6.97
N VAL A 477 -7.55 -19.50 7.21
CA VAL A 477 -6.37 -19.73 6.38
C VAL A 477 -5.24 -20.32 7.23
N TYR A 478 -4.67 -21.42 6.75
CA TYR A 478 -3.39 -21.95 7.24
C TYR A 478 -2.28 -21.71 6.21
N SER A 479 -1.21 -21.03 6.62
CA SER A 479 -0.07 -20.66 5.77
C SER A 479 1.24 -21.10 6.41
N ASN A 480 1.96 -22.03 5.77
CA ASN A 480 3.33 -22.38 6.17
C ASN A 480 4.36 -21.96 5.10
N VAL A 481 5.42 -21.25 5.48
CA VAL A 481 6.51 -20.78 4.60
C VAL A 481 5.97 -20.14 3.31
N GLY A 482 5.02 -19.20 3.46
CA GLY A 482 4.16 -18.78 2.35
C GLY A 482 4.89 -18.00 1.27
N SER A 483 4.57 -18.25 0.00
CA SER A 483 5.21 -17.57 -1.14
C SER A 483 4.67 -16.15 -1.39
N PHE A 484 4.65 -15.30 -0.37
CA PHE A 484 4.30 -13.87 -0.48
C PHE A 484 5.42 -13.02 -1.10
N THR A 485 6.26 -13.62 -1.94
CA THR A 485 7.33 -12.96 -2.70
C THR A 485 6.87 -12.65 -4.12
N ASN A 486 7.74 -12.10 -4.95
CA ASN A 486 7.43 -11.73 -6.34
C ASN A 486 7.34 -12.94 -7.29
N ILE A 487 6.77 -14.05 -6.82
CA ILE A 487 6.25 -15.10 -7.69
C ILE A 487 4.88 -14.64 -8.15
N ARG A 488 4.77 -14.22 -9.42
CA ARG A 488 3.51 -13.77 -10.05
C ARG A 488 2.78 -12.66 -9.29
N GLY A 489 3.51 -11.86 -8.49
CA GLY A 489 3.00 -10.69 -7.76
C GLY A 489 2.54 -10.91 -6.33
N GLY A 490 2.94 -12.00 -5.67
CA GLY A 490 2.61 -12.29 -4.27
C GLY A 490 3.06 -11.21 -3.27
N ASP A 491 4.14 -10.51 -3.58
CA ASP A 491 4.71 -9.37 -2.84
C ASP A 491 3.78 -8.15 -2.77
N ALA A 492 2.72 -8.10 -3.58
CA ALA A 492 1.68 -7.08 -3.46
C ALA A 492 0.83 -7.23 -2.19
N TYR A 493 0.64 -8.45 -1.67
CA TYR A 493 -0.35 -8.72 -0.61
C TYR A 493 -0.21 -7.87 0.66
N PRO A 494 0.99 -7.69 1.25
CA PRO A 494 1.14 -6.84 2.43
C PRO A 494 0.60 -5.42 2.23
N SER A 495 0.76 -4.87 1.02
CA SER A 495 0.20 -3.58 0.65
C SER A 495 -1.31 -3.61 0.45
N LEU A 496 -1.83 -4.66 -0.18
CA LEU A 496 -3.26 -4.80 -0.43
C LEU A 496 -4.03 -4.95 0.89
N VAL A 497 -3.48 -5.70 1.84
CA VAL A 497 -4.04 -5.87 3.18
C VAL A 497 -4.19 -4.51 3.88
N ARG A 498 -3.13 -3.70 3.93
CA ARG A 498 -3.14 -2.37 4.59
C ARG A 498 -4.11 -1.36 3.97
N LYS A 499 -4.42 -1.51 2.69
CA LYS A 499 -5.19 -0.53 1.90
C LYS A 499 -6.53 -1.07 1.41
N THR A 500 -7.02 -2.14 2.01
CA THR A 500 -8.35 -2.68 1.74
C THR A 500 -9.06 -2.77 3.06
N GLU A 501 -10.35 -2.42 3.09
CA GLU A 501 -11.18 -2.65 4.26
C GLU A 501 -10.96 -4.08 4.83
N PRO A 502 -10.74 -4.23 6.15
CA PRO A 502 -10.52 -5.54 6.76
C PRO A 502 -11.60 -6.55 6.37
N LYS A 503 -11.14 -7.69 5.87
CA LYS A 503 -11.98 -8.83 5.50
C LYS A 503 -12.16 -9.76 6.70
N PRO A 504 -13.29 -10.48 6.81
CA PRO A 504 -13.55 -11.37 7.96
C PRO A 504 -12.79 -12.70 7.83
N ILE A 505 -11.46 -12.64 7.68
CA ILE A 505 -10.58 -13.80 7.56
C ILE A 505 -9.69 -13.91 8.80
N ARG A 506 -9.48 -15.15 9.24
CA ARG A 506 -8.54 -15.53 10.29
C ARG A 506 -7.36 -16.25 9.66
N VAL A 507 -6.14 -15.89 10.05
CA VAL A 507 -4.92 -16.38 9.40
C VAL A 507 -3.94 -16.93 10.43
N TYR A 508 -3.60 -18.21 10.30
CA TYR A 508 -2.45 -18.80 10.98
C TYR A 508 -1.27 -18.83 10.02
N MET A 509 -0.12 -18.35 10.47
CA MET A 509 1.13 -18.33 9.72
C MET A 509 2.24 -19.03 10.52
N ALA A 510 3.13 -19.73 9.83
CA ALA A 510 4.38 -20.23 10.38
C ALA A 510 5.51 -20.06 9.36
N ASP A 511 6.66 -19.55 9.79
CA ASP A 511 7.87 -19.39 8.97
C ASP A 511 9.13 -19.31 9.83
N THR A 512 10.31 -19.30 9.22
CA THR A 512 11.62 -19.39 9.88
C THR A 512 12.70 -18.54 9.21
N SER A 513 13.76 -18.17 9.94
CA SER A 513 14.82 -17.30 9.41
C SER A 513 15.73 -17.93 8.34
N GLY A 514 15.81 -19.26 8.30
CA GLY A 514 16.58 -20.03 7.32
C GLY A 514 15.81 -20.34 6.03
N ASP A 515 14.66 -19.71 5.82
CA ASP A 515 13.86 -19.88 4.62
C ASP A 515 14.59 -19.31 3.37
N VAL A 516 14.03 -19.57 2.18
CA VAL A 516 14.67 -19.31 0.90
C VAL A 516 14.79 -17.81 0.60
N ASP A 517 15.96 -17.44 0.09
CA ASP A 517 16.24 -16.14 -0.52
C ASP A 517 16.73 -16.36 -1.97
N ASN A 518 15.98 -15.87 -2.96
CA ASN A 518 16.25 -16.11 -4.38
C ASN A 518 15.78 -14.97 -5.29
N ALA A 519 15.77 -15.19 -6.61
CA ALA A 519 15.38 -14.20 -7.62
C ALA A 519 14.00 -13.55 -7.40
N PHE A 520 13.08 -14.22 -6.69
CA PHE A 520 11.73 -13.73 -6.45
C PHE A 520 11.60 -12.93 -5.15
N GLY A 521 12.53 -13.08 -4.20
CA GLY A 521 12.45 -12.43 -2.89
C GLY A 521 13.09 -13.24 -1.76
N SER A 522 13.06 -12.67 -0.55
CA SER A 522 13.32 -13.38 0.70
C SER A 522 12.01 -13.79 1.35
N TRP A 523 11.80 -15.09 1.59
CA TRP A 523 10.56 -15.61 2.17
C TRP A 523 10.40 -15.19 3.63
N ALA A 524 11.48 -15.28 4.40
CA ALA A 524 11.55 -14.80 5.78
C ALA A 524 11.02 -13.36 5.91
N TRP A 525 11.54 -12.44 5.09
CA TRP A 525 11.09 -11.04 5.11
C TRP A 525 9.67 -10.88 4.58
N ALA A 526 9.30 -11.62 3.53
CA ALA A 526 7.96 -11.55 2.97
C ALA A 526 6.86 -12.00 3.96
N ASN A 527 7.04 -13.11 4.68
CA ASN A 527 6.08 -13.57 5.67
C ASN A 527 6.02 -12.66 6.91
N GLN A 528 7.17 -12.11 7.37
CA GLN A 528 7.16 -11.08 8.42
C GLN A 528 6.40 -9.82 7.99
N ARG A 529 6.61 -9.35 6.75
CA ARG A 529 5.87 -8.20 6.18
C ARG A 529 4.38 -8.49 6.08
N MET A 530 4.01 -9.70 5.65
CA MET A 530 2.63 -10.14 5.57
C MET A 530 1.96 -10.21 6.94
N ALA A 531 2.59 -10.87 7.93
CA ALA A 531 2.12 -10.92 9.30
C ALA A 531 1.99 -9.52 9.92
N SER A 532 2.97 -8.63 9.68
CA SER A 532 2.92 -7.23 10.11
C SER A 532 1.74 -6.48 9.50
N SER A 533 1.42 -6.71 8.22
CA SER A 533 0.27 -6.08 7.55
C SER A 533 -1.08 -6.52 8.12
N LEU A 534 -1.22 -7.82 8.42
CA LEU A 534 -2.42 -8.40 9.02
C LEU A 534 -2.62 -7.87 10.44
N LYS A 535 -1.54 -7.84 11.24
CA LYS A 535 -1.57 -7.28 12.60
C LYS A 535 -1.95 -5.80 12.60
N TYR A 536 -1.35 -4.98 11.74
CA TYR A 536 -1.67 -3.55 11.63
C TYR A 536 -3.16 -3.32 11.35
N MET A 537 -3.74 -4.08 10.43
CA MET A 537 -5.17 -3.97 10.09
C MET A 537 -6.12 -4.66 11.08
N GLY A 538 -5.61 -5.19 12.20
CA GLY A 538 -6.42 -5.82 13.24
C GLY A 538 -7.01 -7.17 12.85
N TYR A 539 -6.44 -7.88 11.86
CA TYR A 539 -6.88 -9.23 11.52
C TYR A 539 -6.60 -10.20 12.67
N ASP A 540 -7.50 -11.18 12.84
CA ASP A 540 -7.29 -12.32 13.72
C ASP A 540 -6.15 -13.20 13.19
N THR A 541 -4.94 -12.95 13.68
CA THR A 541 -3.69 -13.49 13.13
C THR A 541 -2.81 -14.07 14.21
N ARG A 542 -2.24 -15.26 13.95
CA ARG A 542 -1.15 -15.84 14.72
C ARG A 542 0.01 -16.12 13.78
N PHE A 543 1.22 -15.71 14.16
CA PHE A 543 2.43 -15.98 13.40
C PHE A 543 3.46 -16.61 14.31
N ASP A 544 3.71 -17.91 14.10
CA ASP A 544 4.74 -18.65 14.83
C ASP A 544 6.05 -18.54 14.04
N TRP A 545 7.12 -18.09 14.71
CA TRP A 545 8.43 -17.82 14.12
C TRP A 545 9.52 -18.60 14.87
N GLU A 546 10.55 -19.07 14.15
CA GLU A 546 11.73 -19.72 14.73
C GLU A 546 13.00 -19.36 13.95
N GLU A 547 14.15 -19.36 14.63
CA GLU A 547 15.44 -19.15 13.99
C GLU A 547 16.00 -20.43 13.35
N GLY A 548 16.61 -20.31 12.17
CA GLY A 548 17.13 -21.45 11.42
C GLY A 548 16.06 -22.11 10.54
N TYR A 549 16.11 -23.44 10.42
CA TYR A 549 15.26 -24.28 9.57
C TYR A 549 15.26 -23.91 8.07
N ALA A 550 15.60 -24.87 7.22
CA ALA A 550 15.49 -24.68 5.77
C ALA A 550 14.02 -24.53 5.31
N HIS A 551 13.81 -24.08 4.06
CA HIS A 551 12.53 -24.17 3.36
C HIS A 551 12.00 -25.62 3.30
N ASN A 552 11.29 -26.06 4.34
CA ASN A 552 10.79 -27.42 4.49
C ASN A 552 9.54 -27.48 5.38
N ALA A 553 9.04 -28.70 5.63
CA ALA A 553 7.83 -28.92 6.41
C ALA A 553 8.10 -29.15 7.91
N ASP A 554 9.35 -29.21 8.36
CA ASP A 554 9.70 -29.71 9.69
C ASP A 554 9.11 -28.81 10.79
N PHE A 555 9.37 -27.49 10.73
CA PHE A 555 8.79 -26.53 11.69
C PHE A 555 7.27 -26.46 11.54
N GLY A 556 6.77 -26.18 10.34
CA GLY A 556 5.33 -26.02 10.08
C GLY A 556 4.48 -27.21 10.50
N SER A 557 4.95 -28.43 10.22
CA SER A 557 4.23 -29.65 10.62
C SER A 557 4.23 -29.87 12.13
N SER A 558 5.30 -29.47 12.84
CA SER A 558 5.33 -29.53 14.30
C SER A 558 4.29 -28.61 14.95
N LYS A 559 3.93 -27.52 14.27
CA LYS A 559 2.93 -26.55 14.74
C LYS A 559 1.52 -26.79 14.20
N PHE A 560 1.36 -27.68 13.22
CA PHE A 560 0.09 -27.89 12.53
C PHE A 560 -1.08 -28.26 13.46
N PRO A 561 -0.94 -29.18 14.43
CA PRO A 561 -2.04 -29.47 15.36
C PRO A 561 -2.46 -28.25 16.20
N ASP A 562 -1.51 -27.45 16.68
CA ASP A 562 -1.82 -26.22 17.42
C ASP A 562 -2.45 -25.15 16.54
N ALA A 563 -2.05 -25.09 15.26
CA ALA A 563 -2.68 -24.25 14.26
C ALA A 563 -4.15 -24.62 14.04
N MET A 564 -4.46 -25.93 14.00
CA MET A 564 -5.85 -26.39 13.82
C MET A 564 -6.71 -26.03 15.03
N LYS A 565 -6.21 -26.28 16.25
CA LYS A 565 -6.88 -25.85 17.49
C LYS A 565 -7.15 -24.35 17.47
N TRP A 566 -6.14 -23.55 17.12
CA TRP A 566 -6.27 -22.10 17.06
C TRP A 566 -7.23 -21.64 15.96
N LEU A 567 -7.20 -22.24 14.77
CA LEU A 567 -8.10 -21.88 13.68
C LEU A 567 -9.55 -22.20 14.03
N TRP A 568 -9.82 -23.38 14.58
CA TRP A 568 -11.16 -23.87 14.90
C TRP A 568 -11.71 -23.42 16.25
N ARG A 569 -10.93 -22.68 17.03
CA ARG A 569 -11.38 -22.10 18.29
C ARG A 569 -12.63 -21.23 18.12
N LYS A 570 -13.47 -21.22 19.17
CA LYS A 570 -14.75 -20.51 19.18
C LYS A 570 -14.60 -19.02 19.48
N GLU A 571 -13.51 -18.60 20.11
CA GLU A 571 -13.32 -17.19 20.46
C GLU A 571 -13.11 -16.35 19.20
N THR A 572 -13.80 -15.22 19.12
CA THR A 572 -13.54 -14.16 18.14
C THR A 572 -12.89 -13.01 18.89
N PRO A 573 -11.57 -12.78 18.74
CA PRO A 573 -10.90 -11.69 19.44
C PRO A 573 -11.39 -10.34 18.93
N THR A 574 -11.43 -9.35 19.81
CA THR A 574 -11.61 -7.95 19.41
C THR A 574 -10.34 -7.48 18.69
N PRO A 575 -10.43 -6.89 17.49
CA PRO A 575 -9.28 -6.30 16.81
C PRO A 575 -8.57 -5.28 17.69
N VAL A 576 -7.25 -5.42 17.82
CA VAL A 576 -6.40 -4.40 18.43
C VAL A 576 -5.91 -3.50 17.31
N ILE A 577 -6.39 -2.25 17.30
CA ILE A 577 -6.01 -1.25 16.32
C ILE A 577 -4.91 -0.38 16.93
N ASP A 578 -3.73 -0.38 16.30
CA ASP A 578 -2.59 0.44 16.69
C ASP A 578 -2.15 1.31 15.51
N THR A 579 -2.49 2.59 15.59
CA THR A 579 -2.14 3.63 14.61
C THR A 579 -1.07 4.58 15.16
N SER A 580 -0.38 4.23 16.25
CA SER A 580 0.65 5.09 16.86
C SER A 580 1.85 5.34 15.93
N GLY A 581 2.12 4.42 15.00
CA GLY A 581 3.12 4.57 13.95
C GLY A 581 2.67 5.40 12.74
N ASP A 582 1.40 5.76 12.62
CA ASP A 582 0.90 6.57 11.50
C ASP A 582 1.35 8.04 11.65
N LEU A 583 1.94 8.59 10.59
CA LEU A 583 2.29 10.01 10.57
C LEU A 583 1.02 10.85 10.46
N GLY A 584 1.08 12.15 10.79
CA GLY A 584 -0.14 12.98 10.81
C GLY A 584 -0.82 13.17 9.45
N GLY A 585 -0.11 12.92 8.36
CA GLY A 585 -0.68 12.89 7.01
C GLY A 585 -1.22 11.52 6.61
N ASP A 586 -0.94 10.46 7.37
CA ASP A 586 -1.33 9.10 7.04
C ASP A 586 -2.79 8.89 7.45
N LEU A 587 -3.68 9.16 6.51
CA LEU A 587 -5.13 9.14 6.71
C LEU A 587 -5.70 7.72 6.53
N THR A 588 -5.18 6.76 7.30
CA THR A 588 -5.51 5.32 7.24
C THR A 588 -7.01 5.01 7.37
N LEU A 589 -7.43 3.88 6.78
CA LEU A 589 -8.77 3.34 6.95
C LEU A 589 -9.11 3.07 8.42
N LEU A 590 -8.13 2.74 9.26
CA LEU A 590 -8.35 2.42 10.67
C LEU A 590 -8.88 3.61 11.49
N ASN A 591 -8.56 4.84 11.07
CA ASN A 591 -9.06 6.07 11.67
C ASN A 591 -10.31 6.61 10.94
N LEU A 592 -10.72 5.97 9.84
CA LEU A 592 -11.88 6.36 9.03
C LEU A 592 -13.08 5.46 9.30
N LEU A 593 -12.86 4.15 9.40
CA LEU A 593 -13.90 3.15 9.62
C LEU A 593 -14.35 3.18 11.09
N ILE A 594 -15.65 3.00 11.29
CA ILE A 594 -16.25 2.87 12.62
C ILE A 594 -16.51 1.37 12.84
N PRO A 595 -15.96 0.76 13.92
CA PRO A 595 -16.21 -0.65 14.20
C PRO A 595 -17.71 -0.97 14.30
N GLY A 596 -18.17 -1.98 13.55
CA GLY A 596 -19.57 -2.39 13.50
C GLY A 596 -20.44 -1.65 12.46
N GLU A 597 -19.99 -0.52 11.92
CA GLU A 597 -20.72 0.21 10.87
C GLU A 597 -20.48 -0.42 9.49
N SER A 598 -21.57 -0.64 8.74
CA SER A 598 -21.56 -1.23 7.40
C SER A 598 -22.44 -0.43 6.43
N TRP A 599 -22.55 -0.88 5.19
CA TRP A 599 -23.40 -0.27 4.18
C TRP A 599 -24.89 -0.55 4.45
N GLU A 600 -25.69 0.51 4.47
CA GLU A 600 -27.15 0.46 4.55
C GLU A 600 -27.77 0.95 3.23
N ILE A 601 -28.96 0.47 2.90
CA ILE A 601 -29.72 1.00 1.77
C ILE A 601 -30.34 2.35 2.18
N ALA A 602 -30.04 3.40 1.42
CA ALA A 602 -30.64 4.73 1.57
C ALA A 602 -31.79 4.97 0.57
N ALA A 603 -31.67 4.41 -0.63
CA ALA A 603 -32.74 4.38 -1.63
C ALA A 603 -32.64 3.09 -2.46
N ASP A 604 -33.78 2.52 -2.85
CA ASP A 604 -33.89 1.29 -3.65
C ASP A 604 -34.89 1.46 -4.80
N ASN A 605 -35.00 0.44 -5.65
CA ASN A 605 -35.89 0.37 -6.80
C ASN A 605 -35.67 1.47 -7.84
N LEU A 606 -34.45 2.00 -7.92
CA LEU A 606 -34.07 2.98 -8.93
C LEU A 606 -33.79 2.28 -10.25
N GLY A 607 -34.00 2.97 -11.37
CA GLY A 607 -33.63 2.44 -12.67
C GLY A 607 -32.13 2.51 -12.94
N PHE A 608 -31.49 3.64 -12.61
CA PHE A 608 -30.03 3.82 -12.62
C PHE A 608 -29.66 5.07 -11.80
N ALA A 609 -28.98 4.87 -10.67
CA ALA A 609 -28.60 5.95 -9.76
C ALA A 609 -27.34 6.68 -10.23
N ASP A 610 -27.38 8.02 -10.26
CA ASP A 610 -26.24 8.88 -10.58
C ASP A 610 -26.43 10.29 -9.99
N GLY A 611 -25.46 11.18 -10.20
CA GLY A 611 -25.60 12.63 -9.94
C GLY A 611 -25.82 12.98 -8.48
N LEU A 612 -24.91 12.59 -7.59
CA LEU A 612 -25.05 12.86 -6.17
C LEU A 612 -24.43 14.21 -5.79
N CYS A 613 -25.18 15.06 -5.09
CA CYS A 613 -24.64 16.23 -4.38
C CYS A 613 -25.35 16.44 -3.03
N ALA A 614 -24.80 17.29 -2.17
CA ALA A 614 -25.34 17.52 -0.83
C ALA A 614 -25.36 19.00 -0.45
N ASP A 615 -26.44 19.44 0.21
CA ASP A 615 -26.55 20.81 0.74
C ASP A 615 -25.87 20.96 2.11
N LYS A 616 -25.82 22.18 2.63
CA LYS A 616 -25.13 22.52 3.89
C LYS A 616 -25.81 21.90 5.11
N GLU A 617 -27.09 21.61 5.03
CA GLU A 617 -27.89 20.93 6.04
C GLU A 617 -27.59 19.43 6.07
N GLY A 618 -27.08 18.88 4.96
CA GLY A 618 -26.70 17.49 4.79
C GLY A 618 -27.75 16.64 4.08
N ASN A 619 -28.74 17.25 3.43
CA ASN A 619 -29.66 16.54 2.53
C ASN A 619 -28.88 16.06 1.30
N LEU A 620 -29.26 14.90 0.78
CA LEU A 620 -28.66 14.33 -0.43
C LEU A 620 -29.59 14.55 -1.63
N TYR A 621 -29.06 15.08 -2.71
CA TYR A 621 -29.73 15.11 -4.02
C TYR A 621 -29.14 14.03 -4.91
N PHE A 622 -29.98 13.35 -5.69
CA PHE A 622 -29.55 12.34 -6.65
C PHE A 622 -30.50 12.24 -7.84
N CYS A 623 -30.06 11.63 -8.94
CA CYS A 623 -30.89 11.34 -10.09
C CYS A 623 -31.14 9.84 -10.25
N ASP A 624 -32.40 9.45 -10.45
CA ASP A 624 -32.73 8.20 -11.14
C ASP A 624 -32.82 8.47 -12.64
N MET A 625 -31.73 8.21 -13.35
CA MET A 625 -31.59 8.58 -14.75
C MET A 625 -32.62 7.92 -15.67
N ARG A 626 -33.10 6.71 -15.34
CA ARG A 626 -34.08 6.00 -16.19
C ARG A 626 -35.50 6.48 -15.94
N SER A 627 -35.84 6.76 -14.69
CA SER A 627 -37.13 7.35 -14.33
C SER A 627 -37.18 8.85 -14.65
N SER A 628 -36.02 9.45 -14.99
CA SER A 628 -35.88 10.88 -15.28
C SER A 628 -36.36 11.75 -14.13
N SER A 629 -35.91 11.44 -12.92
CA SER A 629 -36.32 12.13 -11.70
C SER A 629 -35.10 12.54 -10.88
N ILE A 630 -35.07 13.78 -10.42
CA ILE A 630 -34.11 14.29 -9.44
C ILE A 630 -34.82 14.32 -8.09
N ILE A 631 -34.22 13.69 -7.10
CA ILE A 631 -34.82 13.43 -5.79
C ILE A 631 -33.92 14.03 -4.72
N CYS A 632 -34.54 14.71 -3.76
CA CYS A 632 -33.91 15.12 -2.51
C CYS A 632 -34.30 14.13 -1.40
N LEU A 633 -33.30 13.54 -0.75
CA LEU A 633 -33.42 12.73 0.45
C LEU A 633 -33.08 13.59 1.67
N SER A 634 -34.10 13.83 2.49
CA SER A 634 -34.01 14.62 3.72
C SER A 634 -33.13 13.95 4.76
N VAL A 635 -32.21 14.72 5.33
CA VAL A 635 -31.36 14.29 6.45
C VAL A 635 -32.11 14.25 7.79
N GLN A 636 -33.25 14.95 7.88
CA GLN A 636 -33.98 15.11 9.13
C GLN A 636 -34.78 13.84 9.47
N ASP A 637 -35.48 13.30 8.47
CA ASP A 637 -36.47 12.24 8.61
C ASP A 637 -36.35 11.13 7.54
N GLY A 638 -35.44 11.25 6.58
CA GLY A 638 -35.28 10.28 5.50
C GLY A 638 -36.36 10.34 4.41
N SER A 639 -37.22 11.36 4.43
CA SER A 639 -38.24 11.55 3.39
C SER A 639 -37.60 11.86 2.03
N GLN A 640 -38.25 11.41 0.95
CA GLN A 640 -37.81 11.68 -0.42
C GLN A 640 -38.79 12.63 -1.11
N ARG A 641 -38.28 13.68 -1.77
CA ARG A 641 -39.05 14.66 -2.54
C ARG A 641 -38.51 14.76 -3.96
N GLU A 642 -39.37 14.55 -4.96
CA GLU A 642 -39.02 14.84 -6.36
C GLU A 642 -38.87 16.37 -6.54
N ILE A 643 -37.69 16.79 -7.01
CA ILE A 643 -37.36 18.19 -7.29
C ILE A 643 -37.76 18.56 -8.71
N ALA A 644 -37.41 17.70 -9.68
CA ALA A 644 -37.72 17.92 -11.09
C ALA A 644 -37.67 16.61 -11.88
N LYS A 645 -38.47 16.53 -12.95
CA LYS A 645 -38.49 15.41 -13.89
C LYS A 645 -37.43 15.58 -14.98
N GLN A 646 -36.16 15.38 -14.63
CA GLN A 646 -35.03 15.44 -15.56
C GLN A 646 -34.16 14.20 -15.44
N SER A 647 -33.62 13.75 -16.58
CA SER A 647 -32.53 12.77 -16.63
C SER A 647 -31.21 13.52 -16.76
N VAL A 648 -30.36 13.42 -15.74
CA VAL A 648 -29.09 14.15 -15.65
C VAL A 648 -28.00 13.21 -15.11
N SER A 649 -26.75 13.46 -15.48
CA SER A 649 -25.59 12.78 -14.88
C SER A 649 -25.09 13.60 -13.70
N GLY A 650 -24.01 14.37 -13.83
CA GLY A 650 -23.51 15.26 -12.77
C GLY A 650 -24.54 16.26 -12.28
N LEU A 651 -24.48 16.52 -10.97
CA LEU A 651 -25.31 17.45 -10.23
C LEU A 651 -24.45 18.18 -9.19
N GLU A 652 -24.60 19.49 -9.07
CA GLU A 652 -23.92 20.28 -8.03
C GLU A 652 -24.77 21.51 -7.68
N LEU A 653 -24.64 22.01 -6.44
CA LEU A 653 -25.38 23.19 -5.98
C LEU A 653 -24.71 24.50 -6.44
N SER A 654 -25.53 25.52 -6.68
CA SER A 654 -25.03 26.90 -6.74
C SER A 654 -24.44 27.32 -5.38
N PRO A 655 -23.51 28.29 -5.31
CA PRO A 655 -22.87 28.68 -4.05
C PRO A 655 -23.84 29.15 -2.95
N ASP A 656 -24.98 29.71 -3.36
CA ASP A 656 -26.06 30.15 -2.46
C ASP A 656 -27.04 29.02 -2.08
N GLY A 657 -26.89 27.83 -2.65
CA GLY A 657 -27.69 26.63 -2.38
C GLY A 657 -29.11 26.66 -2.93
N LYS A 658 -29.46 27.62 -3.80
CA LYS A 658 -30.84 27.78 -4.32
C LYS A 658 -31.10 27.01 -5.61
N LEU A 659 -30.07 26.81 -6.42
CA LEU A 659 -30.16 26.14 -7.71
C LEU A 659 -29.36 24.84 -7.70
N LEU A 660 -29.86 23.83 -8.39
CA LEU A 660 -29.06 22.70 -8.85
C LEU A 660 -28.57 22.98 -10.27
N TYR A 661 -27.27 22.89 -10.49
CA TYR A 661 -26.68 22.82 -11.81
C TYR A 661 -26.56 21.35 -12.23
N ALA A 662 -26.97 21.03 -13.45
CA ALA A 662 -27.07 19.65 -13.89
C ALA A 662 -26.58 19.42 -15.32
N CYS A 663 -25.88 18.30 -15.51
CA CYS A 663 -25.35 17.88 -16.81
C CYS A 663 -26.40 17.13 -17.64
N GLN A 664 -26.67 17.61 -18.86
CA GLN A 664 -27.49 16.93 -19.86
C GLN A 664 -26.68 16.63 -21.12
N GLY A 665 -25.72 15.70 -21.00
CA GLY A 665 -24.82 15.32 -22.09
C GLY A 665 -25.52 14.77 -23.34
N LYS A 666 -26.68 14.12 -23.21
CA LYS A 666 -27.46 13.66 -24.39
C LYS A 666 -28.15 14.80 -25.14
N GLN A 667 -28.46 15.90 -24.44
CA GLN A 667 -29.12 17.09 -24.97
C GLN A 667 -28.13 18.23 -25.25
N ASN A 668 -26.83 17.96 -25.12
CA ASN A 668 -25.73 18.89 -25.33
C ASN A 668 -25.89 20.23 -24.57
N ARG A 669 -26.19 20.18 -23.27
CA ARG A 669 -26.40 21.39 -22.45
C ARG A 669 -26.11 21.19 -20.96
N VAL A 670 -25.91 22.30 -20.27
CA VAL A 670 -25.97 22.41 -18.80
C VAL A 670 -27.21 23.22 -18.45
N ILE A 671 -27.95 22.78 -17.44
CA ILE A 671 -29.17 23.43 -16.96
C ILE A 671 -29.03 23.86 -15.50
N SER A 672 -29.85 24.84 -15.11
CA SER A 672 -30.13 25.18 -13.71
C SER A 672 -31.55 24.75 -13.37
N ILE A 673 -31.77 24.34 -12.12
CA ILE A 673 -33.05 23.91 -11.59
C ILE A 673 -33.27 24.62 -10.27
N ASP A 674 -34.36 25.38 -10.14
CA ASP A 674 -34.74 25.98 -8.86
C ASP A 674 -35.25 24.90 -7.91
N ILE A 675 -34.66 24.78 -6.72
CA ILE A 675 -34.96 23.69 -5.77
C ILE A 675 -36.35 23.84 -5.14
N ALA A 676 -36.85 25.07 -5.04
CA ALA A 676 -38.13 25.38 -4.45
C ALA A 676 -39.27 25.19 -5.45
N THR A 677 -39.10 25.64 -6.69
CA THR A 677 -40.16 25.60 -7.71
C THR A 677 -40.06 24.42 -8.68
N GLY A 678 -38.88 23.83 -8.85
CA GLY A 678 -38.59 22.83 -9.87
C GLY A 678 -38.38 23.43 -11.27
N ASP A 679 -38.31 24.76 -11.40
CA ASP A 679 -38.17 25.44 -12.69
C ASP A 679 -36.81 25.15 -13.33
N VAL A 680 -36.83 24.69 -14.59
CA VAL A 680 -35.63 24.32 -15.34
C VAL A 680 -35.28 25.37 -16.38
N LYS A 681 -34.03 25.86 -16.38
CA LYS A 681 -33.51 26.82 -17.37
C LYS A 681 -32.17 26.37 -17.94
N PRO A 682 -31.96 26.45 -19.27
CA PRO A 682 -30.62 26.24 -19.84
C PRO A 682 -29.66 27.33 -19.37
N ILE A 683 -28.49 26.93 -18.89
CA ILE A 683 -27.37 27.84 -18.62
C ILE A 683 -26.56 28.04 -19.91
N THR A 684 -26.25 26.94 -20.59
CA THR A 684 -25.52 26.96 -21.86
C THR A 684 -25.83 25.72 -22.70
N THR A 685 -25.62 25.79 -24.01
CA THR A 685 -25.83 24.72 -24.98
C THR A 685 -24.58 24.52 -25.83
N GLY A 686 -24.50 23.40 -26.56
CA GLY A 686 -23.36 23.08 -27.43
C GLY A 686 -22.18 22.42 -26.70
N VAL A 687 -22.35 22.05 -25.43
CA VAL A 687 -21.38 21.29 -24.62
C VAL A 687 -21.91 19.88 -24.36
N LYS A 688 -21.04 18.89 -24.22
CA LYS A 688 -21.42 17.50 -23.91
C LYS A 688 -20.94 17.08 -22.52
N PRO A 689 -21.55 17.63 -21.45
CA PRO A 689 -21.08 17.44 -20.09
C PRO A 689 -21.36 16.02 -19.58
N ASN A 690 -20.49 15.54 -18.69
CA ASN A 690 -20.66 14.29 -17.96
C ASN A 690 -20.79 14.53 -16.46
N ASP A 691 -19.80 15.18 -15.83
CA ASP A 691 -19.86 15.60 -14.43
C ASP A 691 -19.48 17.09 -14.27
N LEU A 692 -19.77 17.69 -13.10
CA LEU A 692 -19.46 19.10 -12.84
C LEU A 692 -18.99 19.37 -11.40
N ALA A 693 -18.22 20.46 -11.24
CA ALA A 693 -17.90 21.07 -9.97
C ALA A 693 -18.15 22.59 -10.04
N VAL A 694 -18.48 23.21 -8.91
CA VAL A 694 -18.81 24.63 -8.83
C VAL A 694 -17.86 25.34 -7.88
N THR A 695 -17.20 26.37 -8.40
CA THR A 695 -16.28 27.21 -7.61
C THR A 695 -17.05 28.17 -6.70
N ALA A 696 -16.40 28.68 -5.64
CA ALA A 696 -17.03 29.58 -4.68
C ALA A 696 -17.53 30.90 -5.29
N ASP A 697 -16.88 31.37 -6.37
CA ASP A 697 -17.29 32.52 -7.18
C ASP A 697 -18.37 32.17 -8.23
N GLY A 698 -18.85 30.93 -8.26
CA GLY A 698 -20.00 30.48 -9.05
C GLY A 698 -19.66 29.97 -10.44
N MET A 699 -18.39 29.94 -10.86
CA MET A 699 -18.01 29.35 -12.15
C MET A 699 -18.22 27.83 -12.11
N ILE A 700 -18.76 27.30 -13.21
CA ILE A 700 -19.01 25.86 -13.37
C ILE A 700 -17.84 25.26 -14.15
N LEU A 701 -17.26 24.17 -13.66
CA LEU A 701 -16.29 23.35 -14.36
C LEU A 701 -16.97 22.02 -14.72
N ILE A 702 -17.01 21.67 -16.00
CA ILE A 702 -17.56 20.39 -16.47
C ILE A 702 -16.46 19.52 -17.08
N THR A 703 -16.67 18.21 -17.02
CA THR A 703 -15.93 17.26 -17.86
C THR A 703 -16.71 16.94 -19.13
N GLU A 704 -16.01 16.91 -20.26
CA GLU A 704 -16.57 16.48 -21.54
C GLU A 704 -15.84 15.22 -22.02
N THR A 705 -16.29 14.05 -21.57
CA THR A 705 -15.61 12.77 -21.77
C THR A 705 -15.27 12.47 -23.24
N GLY A 706 -16.21 12.76 -24.15
CA GLY A 706 -16.02 12.53 -25.58
C GLY A 706 -15.05 13.52 -26.24
N ALA A 707 -15.06 14.77 -25.77
CA ALA A 707 -14.18 15.83 -26.26
C ALA A 707 -12.79 15.82 -25.57
N LYS A 708 -12.63 15.02 -24.50
CA LYS A 708 -11.36 14.86 -23.75
C LYS A 708 -10.84 16.17 -23.13
N GLN A 709 -11.76 16.98 -22.62
CA GLN A 709 -11.47 18.30 -22.08
C GLN A 709 -12.21 18.57 -20.77
N VAL A 710 -11.67 19.51 -20.01
CA VAL A 710 -12.36 20.20 -18.91
C VAL A 710 -12.76 21.57 -19.43
N THR A 711 -14.03 21.93 -19.22
CA THR A 711 -14.62 23.14 -19.77
C THR A 711 -15.17 23.99 -18.64
N ARG A 712 -14.82 25.27 -18.65
CA ARG A 712 -15.35 26.28 -17.73
C ARG A 712 -16.55 26.98 -18.37
N ILE A 713 -17.60 27.18 -17.58
CA ILE A 713 -18.81 27.90 -17.94
C ILE A 713 -19.04 29.03 -16.93
N ASP A 714 -19.26 30.23 -17.44
CA ASP A 714 -19.80 31.34 -16.65
C ASP A 714 -21.33 31.25 -16.66
N PRO A 715 -21.99 30.96 -15.53
CA PRO A 715 -23.44 30.80 -15.52
C PRO A 715 -24.21 32.12 -15.73
N ALA A 716 -23.58 33.28 -15.51
CA ALA A 716 -24.22 34.58 -15.69
C ALA A 716 -24.30 34.95 -17.18
N THR A 717 -23.29 34.58 -17.97
CA THR A 717 -23.20 34.93 -19.39
C THR A 717 -23.45 33.75 -20.33
N GLY A 718 -23.40 32.52 -19.83
CA GLY A 718 -23.42 31.28 -20.62
C GLY A 718 -22.13 31.01 -21.39
N LYS A 719 -21.07 31.83 -21.18
CA LYS A 719 -19.79 31.73 -21.90
C LYS A 719 -19.06 30.44 -21.56
N VAL A 720 -18.61 29.73 -22.59
CA VAL A 720 -17.91 28.45 -22.51
C VAL A 720 -16.42 28.64 -22.85
N THR A 721 -15.52 27.99 -22.13
CA THR A 721 -14.07 28.02 -22.41
C THR A 721 -13.44 26.68 -22.03
N ALA A 722 -12.79 25.98 -22.96
CA ALA A 722 -11.96 24.83 -22.61
C ALA A 722 -10.75 25.31 -21.78
N VAL A 723 -10.53 24.72 -20.61
CA VAL A 723 -9.48 25.10 -19.65
C VAL A 723 -8.42 24.01 -19.44
N ASP A 724 -8.68 22.77 -19.89
CA ASP A 724 -7.69 21.71 -19.98
C ASP A 724 -8.06 20.70 -21.08
N THR A 725 -7.05 20.04 -21.65
CA THR A 725 -7.21 18.91 -22.58
C THR A 725 -6.19 17.80 -22.28
N GLY A 726 -6.40 16.60 -22.86
CA GLY A 726 -5.40 15.53 -22.85
C GLY A 726 -5.55 14.48 -21.74
N ILE A 727 -6.63 14.53 -20.95
CA ILE A 727 -7.08 13.39 -20.15
C ILE A 727 -7.79 12.39 -21.08
N ALA A 728 -7.56 11.08 -20.95
CA ALA A 728 -8.03 10.12 -21.96
C ALA A 728 -9.56 10.03 -22.03
N LYS A 729 -10.23 9.95 -20.87
CA LYS A 729 -11.69 10.06 -20.71
C LYS A 729 -12.00 10.78 -19.37
N PRO A 730 -11.95 12.12 -19.33
CA PRO A 730 -12.31 12.86 -18.11
C PRO A 730 -13.76 12.57 -17.74
N ASN A 731 -14.01 12.25 -16.48
CA ASN A 731 -15.32 11.85 -15.96
C ASN A 731 -15.60 12.60 -14.64
N GLY A 732 -15.48 11.96 -13.48
CA GLY A 732 -15.76 12.62 -12.22
C GLY A 732 -14.81 13.78 -11.92
N ILE A 733 -15.32 14.77 -11.20
CA ILE A 733 -14.62 16.03 -10.93
C ILE A 733 -14.99 16.57 -9.55
N ALA A 734 -14.01 17.03 -8.77
CA ALA A 734 -14.28 17.69 -7.49
C ALA A 734 -13.20 18.71 -7.11
N LEU A 735 -13.61 19.74 -6.38
CA LEU A 735 -12.72 20.73 -5.78
C LEU A 735 -12.28 20.27 -4.39
N SER A 736 -11.06 20.65 -3.99
CA SER A 736 -10.68 20.64 -2.57
C SER A 736 -11.59 21.55 -1.77
N ASN A 737 -11.71 21.32 -0.45
CA ASN A 737 -12.57 22.12 0.44
C ASN A 737 -12.28 23.62 0.39
N ASP A 738 -11.03 23.99 0.10
CA ASP A 738 -10.58 25.37 -0.02
C ASP A 738 -10.64 25.92 -1.45
N GLY A 739 -11.11 25.12 -2.41
CA GLY A 739 -11.24 25.45 -3.83
C GLY A 739 -9.93 25.50 -4.62
N GLY A 740 -8.77 25.40 -3.96
CA GLY A 740 -7.47 25.65 -4.58
C GLY A 740 -6.96 24.54 -5.50
N THR A 741 -7.51 23.33 -5.37
CA THR A 741 -7.15 22.16 -6.18
C THR A 741 -8.38 21.54 -6.80
N LEU A 742 -8.34 21.29 -8.11
CA LEU A 742 -9.33 20.49 -8.82
C LEU A 742 -8.78 19.07 -9.03
N ALA A 743 -9.57 18.05 -8.76
CA ALA A 743 -9.30 16.66 -9.13
C ALA A 743 -10.24 16.21 -10.27
N VAL A 744 -9.72 15.47 -11.25
CA VAL A 744 -10.47 14.94 -12.40
C VAL A 744 -10.08 13.49 -12.64
N SER A 745 -11.04 12.56 -12.53
CA SER A 745 -10.79 11.14 -12.75
C SER A 745 -10.66 10.82 -14.24
N ASP A 746 -9.74 9.92 -14.59
CA ASP A 746 -9.62 9.39 -15.94
C ASP A 746 -10.30 8.02 -16.03
N HIS A 747 -11.55 7.99 -16.51
CA HIS A 747 -12.30 6.75 -16.72
C HIS A 747 -11.61 5.81 -17.73
N GLY A 748 -10.76 6.33 -18.59
CA GLY A 748 -10.02 5.59 -19.61
C GLY A 748 -8.60 5.24 -19.19
N GLY A 749 -8.14 5.74 -18.04
CA GLY A 749 -6.76 5.67 -17.59
C GLY A 749 -6.61 5.08 -16.19
N SER A 750 -5.41 5.22 -15.65
CA SER A 750 -5.00 4.65 -14.36
C SER A 750 -4.74 5.71 -13.29
N HIS A 751 -5.14 6.96 -13.54
CA HIS A 751 -4.84 8.09 -12.66
C HIS A 751 -6.03 9.03 -12.51
N THR A 752 -6.10 9.68 -11.36
CA THR A 752 -6.84 10.93 -11.19
C THR A 752 -5.84 12.08 -11.25
N TRP A 753 -6.17 13.07 -12.08
CA TRP A 753 -5.35 14.25 -12.35
C TRP A 753 -5.72 15.36 -11.38
N THR A 754 -4.75 16.17 -10.96
CA THR A 754 -5.01 17.37 -10.19
C THR A 754 -4.45 18.62 -10.85
N PHE A 755 -5.11 19.74 -10.59
CA PHE A 755 -4.79 21.06 -11.11
C PHE A 755 -4.77 22.07 -9.98
N ARG A 756 -3.97 23.12 -10.11
CA ARG A 756 -4.21 24.35 -9.36
C ARG A 756 -5.37 25.10 -10.01
N VAL A 757 -6.27 25.60 -9.16
CA VAL A 757 -7.35 26.50 -9.56
C VAL A 757 -6.89 27.94 -9.30
N ASN A 758 -6.97 28.76 -10.32
CA ASN A 758 -6.67 30.19 -10.27
C ASN A 758 -7.99 30.99 -10.31
N HIS A 759 -7.92 32.30 -10.04
CA HIS A 759 -9.07 33.19 -10.15
C HIS A 759 -9.84 33.03 -11.48
N GLY A 760 -11.16 33.08 -11.40
CA GLY A 760 -12.06 32.84 -12.53
C GLY A 760 -11.99 31.41 -13.06
N ALA A 761 -11.66 30.43 -12.20
CA ALA A 761 -11.63 29.00 -12.51
C ALA A 761 -10.76 28.62 -13.72
N THR A 762 -9.60 29.27 -13.88
CA THR A 762 -8.58 28.85 -14.86
C THR A 762 -7.63 27.84 -14.23
N LEU A 763 -7.11 26.89 -15.03
CA LEU A 763 -6.37 25.74 -14.53
C LEU A 763 -4.91 25.74 -15.00
N ASP A 764 -4.00 25.38 -14.11
CA ASP A 764 -2.60 25.09 -14.43
C ASP A 764 -2.03 24.02 -13.46
N ALA A 765 -0.72 23.78 -13.50
CA ALA A 765 -0.03 22.82 -12.63
C ALA A 765 -0.63 21.39 -12.66
N LYS A 766 -1.06 20.96 -13.85
CA LYS A 766 -1.65 19.63 -14.12
C LYS A 766 -0.66 18.51 -13.80
N MET A 767 -1.06 17.56 -12.94
CA MET A 767 -0.26 16.38 -12.62
C MET A 767 -1.12 15.13 -12.34
N PRO A 768 -0.66 13.92 -12.71
CA PRO A 768 -1.35 12.66 -12.42
C PRO A 768 -1.06 12.21 -10.98
N THR A 769 -1.48 12.99 -9.99
CA THR A 769 -1.02 12.82 -8.61
C THR A 769 -1.66 11.64 -7.86
N MET A 770 -2.76 11.08 -8.33
CA MET A 770 -3.47 9.97 -7.66
C MET A 770 -3.43 8.71 -8.52
N PRO A 771 -2.43 7.82 -8.34
CA PRO A 771 -2.37 6.54 -9.05
C PRO A 771 -3.47 5.60 -8.54
N MET A 772 -4.40 5.23 -9.42
CA MET A 772 -5.52 4.36 -9.09
C MET A 772 -5.07 2.91 -9.09
N ARG A 773 -5.50 2.13 -8.09
CA ARG A 773 -5.34 0.69 -8.09
C ARG A 773 -6.20 0.08 -9.20
N LEU A 774 -5.63 -0.89 -9.91
CA LEU A 774 -6.27 -1.58 -11.02
C LEU A 774 -6.68 -3.00 -10.60
N ARG A 775 -7.81 -3.47 -11.12
CA ARG A 775 -8.24 -4.87 -10.95
C ARG A 775 -7.32 -5.79 -11.75
N ILE A 776 -7.06 -6.98 -11.22
CA ILE A 776 -6.42 -8.04 -12.00
C ILE A 776 -7.38 -8.45 -13.13
N ASP A 777 -6.85 -8.54 -14.34
CA ASP A 777 -7.55 -9.08 -15.49
C ASP A 777 -7.66 -10.60 -15.37
N ASP A 778 -8.88 -11.10 -15.20
CA ASP A 778 -9.22 -12.51 -15.08
C ASP A 778 -8.86 -13.31 -16.35
N LYS A 779 -8.79 -12.63 -17.50
CA LYS A 779 -8.38 -13.19 -18.80
C LYS A 779 -6.93 -12.87 -19.14
N GLY A 780 -6.26 -12.09 -18.29
CA GLY A 780 -4.88 -11.71 -18.43
C GLY A 780 -3.94 -12.92 -18.39
N LYS A 781 -2.87 -12.83 -19.18
CA LYS A 781 -1.76 -13.79 -19.13
C LYS A 781 -0.81 -13.37 -18.00
N PHE A 782 -0.56 -14.29 -17.08
CA PHE A 782 0.49 -14.10 -16.09
C PHE A 782 1.83 -14.52 -16.69
N ASP A 783 2.66 -13.53 -17.02
CA ASP A 783 4.01 -13.76 -17.48
C ASP A 783 4.97 -14.00 -16.31
N PHE A 784 6.01 -14.79 -16.56
CA PHE A 784 7.01 -15.10 -15.56
C PHE A 784 7.79 -13.84 -15.17
N ASN A 785 7.93 -13.59 -13.86
CA ASN A 785 8.66 -12.44 -13.30
C ASN A 785 8.15 -11.06 -13.77
N GLN A 786 6.87 -10.99 -14.15
CA GLN A 786 6.17 -9.74 -14.47
C GLN A 786 5.07 -9.47 -13.44
N PRO A 787 4.66 -8.20 -13.23
CA PRO A 787 3.51 -7.88 -12.40
C PRO A 787 2.25 -8.65 -12.86
N PRO A 788 1.27 -8.85 -11.97
CA PRO A 788 -0.02 -9.40 -12.36
C PRO A 788 -0.61 -8.65 -13.56
N PRO A 789 -1.31 -9.34 -14.48
CA PRO A 789 -1.96 -8.65 -15.59
C PRO A 789 -3.11 -7.83 -15.02
N TYR A 790 -2.95 -6.51 -15.01
CA TYR A 790 -4.01 -5.58 -14.59
C TYR A 790 -4.83 -5.12 -15.80
N VAL A 791 -6.10 -4.80 -15.56
CA VAL A 791 -6.90 -4.07 -16.55
C VAL A 791 -6.26 -2.71 -16.84
N LYS A 792 -6.45 -2.18 -18.05
CA LYS A 792 -5.76 -0.92 -18.48
C LYS A 792 -6.30 0.36 -17.84
N SER A 793 -7.52 0.31 -17.28
CA SER A 793 -8.19 1.48 -16.72
C SER A 793 -8.80 1.16 -15.36
N SER A 794 -8.75 2.11 -14.44
CA SER A 794 -9.41 2.05 -13.14
C SER A 794 -10.93 2.20 -13.24
N ARG A 795 -11.43 2.71 -14.38
CA ARG A 795 -12.80 3.19 -14.56
C ARG A 795 -13.19 4.22 -13.50
N GLY A 796 -12.27 5.14 -13.21
CA GLY A 796 -12.55 6.29 -12.34
C GLY A 796 -13.78 7.05 -12.84
N ASP A 797 -14.72 7.31 -11.94
CA ASP A 797 -15.97 7.99 -12.25
C ASP A 797 -16.20 9.09 -11.18
N GLY A 798 -17.43 9.33 -10.72
CA GLY A 798 -17.77 10.36 -9.74
C GLY A 798 -16.97 10.31 -8.43
N MET A 799 -16.82 11.46 -7.79
CA MET A 799 -15.97 11.60 -6.60
C MET A 799 -16.50 12.61 -5.58
N ALA A 800 -15.98 12.53 -4.36
CA ALA A 800 -16.30 13.46 -3.28
C ALA A 800 -15.05 13.81 -2.46
N VAL A 801 -15.15 14.87 -1.67
CA VAL A 801 -14.10 15.31 -0.73
C VAL A 801 -14.68 15.41 0.68
N ASP A 802 -13.99 14.84 1.67
CA ASP A 802 -14.41 14.96 3.08
C ASP A 802 -13.81 16.20 3.78
N LYS A 803 -14.24 16.44 5.02
CA LYS A 803 -13.83 17.59 5.85
C LYS A 803 -12.32 17.73 6.09
N VAL A 804 -11.54 16.65 5.96
CA VAL A 804 -10.08 16.72 6.11
C VAL A 804 -9.35 16.75 4.77
N GLY A 805 -10.09 16.74 3.67
CA GLY A 805 -9.60 16.81 2.30
C GLY A 805 -9.27 15.46 1.69
N ARG A 806 -9.77 14.33 2.24
CA ARG A 806 -9.64 13.04 1.54
C ARG A 806 -10.49 13.06 0.28
N TYR A 807 -9.95 12.56 -0.82
CA TYR A 807 -10.69 12.32 -2.05
C TYR A 807 -11.22 10.90 -2.05
N TYR A 808 -12.50 10.73 -2.36
CA TYR A 808 -13.20 9.44 -2.52
C TYR A 808 -13.57 9.31 -3.98
N ILE A 809 -13.04 8.31 -4.68
CA ILE A 809 -13.18 8.18 -6.13
C ILE A 809 -13.78 6.81 -6.43
N THR A 810 -14.95 6.77 -7.06
CA THR A 810 -15.56 5.51 -7.52
C THR A 810 -14.72 4.90 -8.64
N SER A 811 -14.66 3.56 -8.67
CA SER A 811 -13.84 2.82 -9.62
C SER A 811 -14.34 1.39 -9.79
N ASP A 812 -13.72 0.63 -10.70
CA ASP A 812 -14.04 -0.78 -10.90
C ASP A 812 -13.82 -1.65 -9.64
N LEU A 813 -12.89 -1.24 -8.77
CA LEU A 813 -12.59 -1.94 -7.50
C LEU A 813 -13.53 -1.57 -6.34
N GLY A 814 -14.19 -0.42 -6.41
CA GLY A 814 -14.88 0.20 -5.27
C GLY A 814 -14.53 1.68 -5.14
N VAL A 815 -14.72 2.24 -3.94
CA VAL A 815 -14.34 3.63 -3.64
C VAL A 815 -12.88 3.66 -3.20
N GLN A 816 -12.01 4.27 -4.00
CA GLN A 816 -10.60 4.47 -3.68
C GLN A 816 -10.41 5.82 -3.00
N ILE A 817 -9.65 5.82 -1.90
CA ILE A 817 -9.50 6.96 -1.01
C ILE A 817 -8.07 7.47 -1.07
N PHE A 818 -7.89 8.78 -1.21
CA PHE A 818 -6.59 9.44 -1.25
C PHE A 818 -6.53 10.57 -0.23
N ASP A 819 -5.35 10.84 0.31
CA ASP A 819 -5.11 12.03 1.12
C ASP A 819 -5.04 13.31 0.25
N PRO A 820 -5.01 14.52 0.84
CA PRO A 820 -4.94 15.77 0.09
C PRO A 820 -3.70 15.90 -0.82
N THR A 821 -2.66 15.10 -0.60
CA THR A 821 -1.44 15.05 -1.42
C THR A 821 -1.49 13.99 -2.52
N GLY A 822 -2.61 13.27 -2.62
CA GLY A 822 -2.84 12.21 -3.60
C GLY A 822 -2.18 10.88 -3.25
N ARG A 823 -1.76 10.65 -1.99
CA ARG A 823 -1.28 9.32 -1.56
C ARG A 823 -2.48 8.40 -1.30
N PRO A 824 -2.43 7.13 -1.74
CA PRO A 824 -3.54 6.20 -1.54
C PRO A 824 -3.68 5.79 -0.07
N CYS A 825 -4.88 6.00 0.48
CA CYS A 825 -5.24 5.68 1.85
C CYS A 825 -5.95 4.33 2.00
N GLY A 826 -6.70 3.90 0.98
CA GLY A 826 -7.38 2.63 1.02
C GLY A 826 -8.49 2.48 0.00
N VAL A 827 -9.14 1.32 0.01
CA VAL A 827 -10.27 0.96 -0.86
C VAL A 827 -11.40 0.41 -0.02
N LEU A 828 -12.59 0.97 -0.18
CA LEU A 828 -13.85 0.37 0.24
C LEU A 828 -14.40 -0.47 -0.92
N PRO A 829 -14.44 -1.81 -0.80
CA PRO A 829 -14.92 -2.67 -1.88
C PRO A 829 -16.37 -2.37 -2.28
N LYS A 830 -16.74 -2.75 -3.50
CA LYS A 830 -18.15 -2.72 -3.95
C LYS A 830 -19.03 -3.56 -3.03
N VAL A 831 -20.24 -3.06 -2.75
CA VAL A 831 -21.27 -3.81 -2.01
C VAL A 831 -21.74 -5.05 -2.77
N ASN A 832 -21.73 -4.97 -4.10
CA ASN A 832 -22.11 -6.01 -5.06
C ASN A 832 -21.21 -5.86 -6.30
N ALA A 833 -20.40 -6.87 -6.61
CA ALA A 833 -19.40 -6.79 -7.67
C ALA A 833 -20.01 -6.61 -9.09
N ASP A 834 -21.26 -7.03 -9.29
CA ASP A 834 -21.92 -7.07 -10.60
C ASP A 834 -22.64 -5.77 -10.97
N GLN A 835 -22.74 -4.81 -10.04
CA GLN A 835 -23.39 -3.53 -10.29
C GLN A 835 -22.35 -2.43 -10.59
N PRO A 836 -22.69 -1.47 -11.47
CA PRO A 836 -21.83 -0.32 -11.71
C PRO A 836 -21.85 0.63 -10.51
N LEU A 837 -20.68 1.11 -10.09
CA LEU A 837 -20.51 2.13 -9.07
C LEU A 837 -20.21 3.45 -9.77
N THR A 838 -21.16 4.37 -9.78
CA THR A 838 -21.14 5.57 -10.64
C THR A 838 -20.55 6.76 -9.89
N THR A 839 -21.13 7.15 -8.76
CA THR A 839 -20.68 8.32 -8.01
C THR A 839 -20.80 8.13 -6.50
N CYS A 840 -20.22 9.04 -5.73
CA CYS A 840 -20.29 9.06 -4.27
C CYS A 840 -20.36 10.51 -3.75
N MET A 841 -20.92 10.70 -2.56
CA MET A 841 -21.03 12.02 -1.91
C MET A 841 -21.07 11.91 -0.39
N LEU A 842 -20.46 12.86 0.31
CA LEU A 842 -20.54 12.97 1.77
C LEU A 842 -21.71 13.88 2.15
N ALA A 843 -22.71 13.33 2.84
CA ALA A 843 -23.89 14.04 3.32
C ALA A 843 -24.22 13.63 4.76
N GLY A 844 -25.43 13.94 5.23
CA GLY A 844 -25.82 13.76 6.63
C GLY A 844 -25.52 15.01 7.47
N ARG A 845 -26.07 15.07 8.70
CA ARG A 845 -26.04 16.26 9.59
C ARG A 845 -24.65 16.87 9.82
N ASP A 846 -23.60 16.08 9.63
CA ASP A 846 -22.20 16.45 9.80
C ASP A 846 -21.33 16.09 8.60
N HIS A 847 -21.92 15.82 7.43
CA HIS A 847 -21.22 15.41 6.20
C HIS A 847 -20.21 14.27 6.41
N SER A 848 -20.54 13.32 7.28
CA SER A 848 -19.68 12.17 7.57
C SER A 848 -20.30 10.84 7.13
N THR A 849 -21.49 10.89 6.54
CA THR A 849 -22.11 9.72 5.93
C THR A 849 -21.76 9.71 4.46
N LEU A 850 -21.00 8.70 4.03
CA LEU A 850 -20.70 8.45 2.63
C LEU A 850 -21.88 7.76 1.97
N PHE A 851 -22.42 8.40 0.93
CA PHE A 851 -23.41 7.83 0.04
C PHE A 851 -22.72 7.37 -1.25
N ILE A 852 -23.15 6.24 -1.79
CA ILE A 852 -22.69 5.73 -3.08
C ILE A 852 -23.88 5.36 -3.97
N ALA A 853 -23.82 5.77 -5.23
CA ALA A 853 -24.75 5.34 -6.27
C ALA A 853 -24.22 4.06 -6.90
N HIS A 854 -24.98 2.97 -6.77
CA HIS A 854 -24.52 1.64 -7.12
C HIS A 854 -25.61 0.85 -7.83
N GLY A 855 -25.64 0.96 -9.15
CA GLY A 855 -26.64 0.37 -10.02
C GLY A 855 -28.03 0.94 -9.77
N LYS A 856 -28.88 0.14 -9.13
CA LYS A 856 -30.30 0.45 -8.87
C LYS A 856 -30.58 0.95 -7.45
N ARG A 857 -29.52 1.22 -6.68
CA ARG A 857 -29.58 1.54 -5.26
C ARG A 857 -28.63 2.67 -4.92
N ILE A 858 -28.99 3.41 -3.88
CA ILE A 858 -28.05 4.26 -3.14
C ILE A 858 -27.79 3.59 -1.80
N TYR A 859 -26.52 3.39 -1.47
CA TYR A 859 -26.10 2.94 -0.15
C TYR A 859 -25.53 4.10 0.64
N ARG A 860 -25.59 4.00 1.96
CA ARG A 860 -24.97 4.94 2.89
C ARG A 860 -24.14 4.22 3.93
N ARG A 861 -23.10 4.88 4.44
CA ARG A 861 -22.29 4.39 5.55
C ARG A 861 -21.71 5.54 6.36
N LYS A 862 -21.82 5.48 7.68
CA LYS A 862 -21.21 6.47 8.58
C LYS A 862 -19.70 6.26 8.65
N LEU A 863 -18.92 7.35 8.59
CA LEU A 863 -17.47 7.35 8.66
C LEU A 863 -16.95 8.39 9.66
N THR A 864 -15.70 8.22 10.10
CA THR A 864 -14.96 9.19 10.90
C THR A 864 -14.19 10.14 9.99
N VAL A 865 -14.87 11.20 9.53
CA VAL A 865 -14.29 12.23 8.64
C VAL A 865 -13.60 13.38 9.38
N GLN A 866 -13.29 13.21 10.67
CA GLN A 866 -12.58 14.22 11.45
C GLN A 866 -11.07 14.00 11.36
N LYS A 867 -10.28 15.04 11.65
CA LYS A 867 -8.82 14.85 11.79
C LYS A 867 -8.57 13.90 12.95
N PRO A 868 -7.70 12.89 12.80
CA PRO A 868 -7.31 12.03 13.92
C PRO A 868 -6.84 12.89 15.09
N LYS A 869 -7.36 12.63 16.29
CA LYS A 869 -6.82 13.21 17.52
C LYS A 869 -5.46 12.53 17.76
N ARG A 870 -4.39 13.32 17.80
CA ARG A 870 -3.07 12.83 18.20
C ARG A 870 -2.99 12.72 19.71
#